data_AF-A0A317XCN4-F1
#
_entry.id   AF-A0A317XCN4-F1
#
_cell.length_a   1.000
_cell.length_b   1.000
_cell.length_c   1.000
_cell.angle_alpha   90.00
_cell.angle_beta   90.00
_cell.angle_gamma   90.00
#
_symmetry.space_group_name_H-M   'P 1'
#
loop_
_entity.id
_entity.type
_entity.pdbx_description
1 polymer ?
#
loop_
_entity_poly.entity_id
_entity_poly.type
_entity_poly.pdbx_seq_one_letter_code
_entity_poly.pdbx_strand_id
1 'polypeptide(L)'
;MVSSTALTTKVTSGSPYQLDKSQVSRASSALLRHIKSKQDEKEKTATKKTLIGDNDSDDEDTPMHNEAVWLVLTTKKHVVDKNRLKPGKITIPHSLNSSPSLSICLITADPQRSVKNIVADPSFPQHLTSRIDKVIGFSKLKDRYKSFESRRQLLSEHDVFLADDRIIMRLVNTLGKIFYKSSKRPIPVRIAEIEKVDGKKVKKDPKSKNKDDDSAFATPAIVAKEIEKALNCAPVHLAPATTAAIRVGSSKFTAEQLAENVDAVVKGLTDKFITKGWRNIKAVHIKGANTMAMPIWLASELWVEDADVVEETEDAKAIEGSKKRKQSDGEEEKLIEEAPKKTKKAKPAADDEEALSLAARKEKLQKQKAKALEDGAAPGTRFSALRALRAARTTPAIPASTSALARLLSTLAVLEQRDGKLQSSSLSAIAAAQKLGGPVTAFVAGAGVKGTSAAEAAQIKGLEKVIAVENEAYEKGLPENYAPLLVENIKKGEYTHIVAGHSAFGKSLLPRVAALLDVQQVSDITGIESEDTFVRPIYAGNAILTVQSTDAIKVLTVRGTSFQDVTTTGGSASIEEGSDPNTPLQTTWVSEELAKSERPDLGTASRVVSGGRGLKNKEEFERLIVPLADTLGAAVGASRAAVDSGFVDNSLQVGQTGKNVAPQLYLCAGISGAIQHLAGMKDSKVIAAINKDPDAPIFQVADVGLVGDLFEAVPELTEKLKQ
;
A
#
# COMPACT_ATOMS: atom_id res chain seq x y z
N MET A 1 -29.05 -23.29 -6.09
CA MET A 1 -27.66 -23.75 -6.23
C MET A 1 -27.36 -23.89 -7.72
N VAL A 2 -26.32 -23.24 -8.24
CA VAL A 2 -25.86 -23.43 -9.63
C VAL A 2 -24.56 -24.21 -9.56
N SER A 3 -24.51 -25.38 -10.21
CA SER A 3 -23.35 -26.28 -10.15
C SER A 3 -22.12 -25.61 -10.76
N SER A 4 -21.03 -25.53 -9.99
CA SER A 4 -19.75 -24.99 -10.47
C SER A 4 -19.09 -25.99 -11.40
N THR A 5 -19.28 -25.82 -12.71
CA THR A 5 -18.53 -26.57 -13.72
C THR A 5 -17.05 -26.29 -13.53
N ALA A 6 -16.26 -27.31 -13.19
CA ALA A 6 -14.85 -27.15 -12.86
C ALA A 6 -14.08 -26.52 -14.04
N LEU A 7 -13.38 -25.42 -13.79
CA LEU A 7 -12.68 -24.59 -14.79
C LEU A 7 -11.33 -25.20 -15.23
N THR A 8 -11.18 -26.52 -15.09
CA THR A 8 -9.93 -27.27 -15.29
C THR A 8 -10.17 -28.58 -16.02
N THR A 9 -9.59 -28.74 -17.20
CA THR A 9 -9.55 -29.99 -17.95
C THR A 9 -8.19 -30.68 -17.77
N LYS A 10 -8.14 -31.79 -17.02
CA LYS A 10 -7.00 -32.71 -17.05
C LYS A 10 -7.09 -33.53 -18.35
N VAL A 11 -6.13 -33.39 -19.26
CA VAL A 11 -6.07 -34.12 -20.54
C VAL A 11 -5.29 -35.43 -20.36
N THR A 12 -5.69 -36.48 -21.07
CA THR A 12 -5.19 -37.87 -20.93
C THR A 12 -3.80 -38.14 -21.51
N SER A 13 -3.14 -37.17 -22.15
CA SER A 13 -1.70 -37.25 -22.46
C SER A 13 -1.07 -35.85 -22.62
N GLY A 14 0.17 -35.70 -22.14
CA GLY A 14 0.87 -34.41 -22.06
C GLY A 14 0.82 -33.78 -20.66
N SER A 15 1.38 -32.57 -20.50
CA SER A 15 1.31 -31.85 -19.22
C SER A 15 -0.15 -31.57 -18.83
N PRO A 16 -0.59 -31.83 -17.59
CA PRO A 16 -2.02 -31.91 -17.22
C PRO A 16 -2.77 -30.58 -17.19
N TYR A 17 -2.23 -29.54 -17.81
CA TYR A 17 -2.72 -28.16 -17.82
C TYR A 17 -2.66 -27.60 -19.25
N GLN A 18 -3.82 -27.26 -19.80
CA GLN A 18 -3.96 -26.57 -21.08
C GLN A 18 -5.18 -25.63 -21.03
N LEU A 19 -5.19 -24.60 -21.88
CA LEU A 19 -6.37 -23.76 -22.10
C LEU A 19 -7.39 -24.46 -23.00
N ASP A 20 -8.65 -24.49 -22.56
CA ASP A 20 -9.76 -24.83 -23.44
C ASP A 20 -10.08 -23.66 -24.40
N LYS A 21 -9.90 -23.90 -25.70
CA LYS A 21 -10.23 -22.94 -26.76
C LYS A 21 -11.71 -22.55 -26.75
N SER A 22 -12.62 -23.46 -26.37
CA SER A 22 -14.06 -23.16 -26.25
C SER A 22 -14.32 -22.12 -25.17
N GLN A 23 -13.64 -22.23 -24.03
CA GLN A 23 -13.76 -21.31 -22.91
C GLN A 23 -13.14 -19.95 -23.21
N VAL A 24 -11.96 -19.92 -23.86
CA VAL A 24 -11.33 -18.67 -24.32
C VAL A 24 -12.27 -17.94 -25.30
N SER A 25 -12.83 -18.63 -26.29
CA SER A 25 -13.75 -18.03 -27.27
C SER A 25 -15.05 -17.51 -26.63
N ARG A 26 -15.65 -18.27 -25.70
CA ARG A 26 -16.83 -17.83 -24.94
C ARG A 26 -16.54 -16.57 -24.10
N ALA A 27 -15.42 -16.55 -23.38
CA ALA A 27 -15.01 -15.40 -22.56
C ALA A 27 -14.71 -14.16 -23.43
N SER A 28 -13.99 -14.33 -24.54
CA SER A 28 -13.73 -13.28 -25.53
C SER A 28 -15.02 -12.72 -26.13
N SER A 29 -15.96 -13.59 -26.53
CA SER A 29 -17.27 -13.19 -27.07
C SER A 29 -18.09 -12.40 -26.06
N ALA A 30 -18.16 -12.85 -24.81
CA ALA A 30 -18.88 -12.17 -23.74
C ALA A 30 -18.27 -10.79 -23.43
N LEU A 31 -16.94 -10.70 -23.35
CA LEU A 31 -16.22 -9.45 -23.11
C LEU A 31 -16.45 -8.44 -24.25
N LEU A 32 -16.32 -8.85 -25.52
CA LEU A 32 -16.54 -7.97 -26.67
C LEU A 32 -17.99 -7.47 -26.75
N ARG A 33 -18.99 -8.32 -26.43
CA ARG A 33 -20.39 -7.89 -26.32
C ARG A 33 -20.60 -6.85 -25.21
N HIS A 34 -19.98 -7.05 -24.04
CA HIS A 34 -20.07 -6.10 -22.93
C HIS A 34 -19.41 -4.75 -23.25
N ILE A 35 -18.23 -4.76 -23.88
CA ILE A 35 -17.55 -3.53 -24.33
C ILE A 35 -18.44 -2.75 -25.32
N LYS A 36 -19.00 -3.42 -26.35
CA LYS A 36 -19.90 -2.79 -27.31
C LYS A 36 -21.14 -2.20 -26.63
N SER A 37 -21.83 -2.98 -25.78
CA SER A 37 -22.99 -2.49 -25.03
C SER A 37 -22.68 -1.26 -24.17
N LYS A 38 -21.46 -1.17 -23.59
CA LYS A 38 -21.03 -0.01 -22.80
C LYS A 38 -20.60 1.18 -23.66
N GLN A 39 -20.17 0.96 -24.90
CA GLN A 39 -19.96 2.03 -25.89
C GLN A 39 -21.32 2.60 -26.33
N ASP A 40 -22.27 1.74 -26.71
CA ASP A 40 -23.63 2.15 -27.10
C ASP A 40 -24.36 2.93 -25.99
N GLU A 41 -24.22 2.50 -24.73
CA GLU A 41 -24.74 3.24 -23.57
C GLU A 41 -24.10 4.63 -23.45
N LYS A 42 -22.77 4.73 -23.55
CA LYS A 42 -22.06 6.01 -23.48
C LYS A 42 -22.43 6.96 -24.60
N GLU A 43 -22.57 6.47 -25.83
CA GLU A 43 -22.99 7.27 -26.99
C GLU A 43 -24.42 7.81 -26.81
N LYS A 44 -25.34 6.97 -26.28
CA LYS A 44 -26.72 7.40 -25.91
C LYS A 44 -26.75 8.39 -24.75
N THR A 45 -25.82 8.31 -23.80
CA THR A 45 -25.71 9.28 -22.70
C THR A 45 -25.06 10.59 -23.15
N ALA A 46 -24.07 10.54 -24.05
CA ALA A 46 -23.43 11.72 -24.63
C ALA A 46 -24.44 12.52 -25.48
N THR A 47 -25.18 11.86 -26.37
CA THR A 47 -26.23 12.50 -27.19
C THR A 47 -27.37 13.10 -26.35
N LYS A 48 -27.67 12.54 -25.18
CA LYS A 48 -28.59 13.16 -24.20
C LYS A 48 -27.98 14.38 -23.50
N LYS A 49 -26.69 14.37 -23.19
CA LYS A 49 -26.00 15.54 -22.61
C LYS A 49 -25.94 16.71 -23.58
N THR A 50 -25.69 16.48 -24.87
CA THR A 50 -25.69 17.55 -25.89
C THR A 50 -27.05 18.21 -26.16
N LEU A 51 -28.15 17.68 -25.58
CA LEU A 51 -29.49 18.29 -25.64
C LEU A 51 -29.80 19.20 -24.44
N ILE A 52 -28.95 19.22 -23.42
CA ILE A 52 -29.04 20.14 -22.27
C ILE A 52 -27.80 21.03 -22.33
N GLY A 53 -28.01 22.30 -22.68
CA GLY A 53 -26.92 23.23 -22.99
C GLY A 53 -26.14 23.70 -21.76
N ASP A 54 -25.22 22.87 -21.26
CA ASP A 54 -24.09 23.27 -20.42
C ASP A 54 -22.79 23.05 -21.23
N ASN A 55 -22.19 24.14 -21.67
CA ASN A 55 -21.03 24.15 -22.57
C ASN A 55 -19.75 24.54 -21.81
N ASP A 56 -19.34 23.70 -20.85
CA ASP A 56 -18.09 23.84 -20.09
C ASP A 56 -17.48 22.46 -19.78
N SER A 57 -16.72 21.90 -20.73
CA SER A 57 -15.70 20.88 -20.45
C SER A 57 -14.72 20.72 -21.63
N ASP A 58 -13.48 21.21 -21.47
CA ASP A 58 -12.36 21.02 -22.40
C ASP A 58 -11.82 19.56 -22.39
N ASP A 59 -12.60 18.61 -22.91
CA ASP A 59 -12.14 17.24 -23.20
C ASP A 59 -11.84 17.10 -24.71
N GLU A 60 -10.71 17.68 -25.17
CA GLU A 60 -10.21 17.46 -26.54
C GLU A 60 -9.83 15.98 -26.78
N ASP A 61 -10.49 15.40 -27.78
CA ASP A 61 -10.11 14.22 -28.59
C ASP A 61 -9.22 13.13 -27.96
N THR A 62 -9.82 12.00 -27.58
CA THR A 62 -9.16 10.67 -27.65
C THR A 62 -10.19 9.52 -27.80
N PRO A 63 -9.82 8.34 -28.35
CA PRO A 63 -10.68 7.63 -29.31
C PRO A 63 -11.70 6.68 -28.68
N MET A 64 -12.99 7.05 -28.72
CA MET A 64 -14.09 6.25 -28.15
C MET A 64 -14.26 4.82 -28.71
N HIS A 65 -13.77 4.53 -29.92
CA HIS A 65 -14.05 3.27 -30.64
C HIS A 65 -12.94 2.20 -30.63
N ASN A 66 -11.85 2.33 -29.85
CA ASN A 66 -10.74 1.35 -29.88
C ASN A 66 -10.18 0.99 -28.49
N GLU A 67 -10.99 0.34 -27.67
CA GLU A 67 -10.58 -0.11 -26.34
C GLU A 67 -9.57 -1.28 -26.43
N ALA A 68 -8.51 -1.24 -25.64
CA ALA A 68 -7.49 -2.29 -25.59
C ALA A 68 -7.94 -3.47 -24.71
N VAL A 69 -7.77 -4.70 -25.22
CA VAL A 69 -8.06 -5.92 -24.46
C VAL A 69 -6.76 -6.52 -23.93
N TRP A 70 -6.77 -6.86 -22.64
CA TRP A 70 -5.63 -7.32 -21.87
C TRP A 70 -5.87 -8.73 -21.33
N LEU A 71 -4.82 -9.54 -21.37
CA LEU A 71 -4.71 -10.80 -20.65
C LEU A 71 -3.98 -10.54 -19.33
N VAL A 72 -4.58 -10.95 -18.21
CA VAL A 72 -3.99 -10.88 -16.87
C VAL A 72 -3.65 -12.28 -16.42
N LEU A 73 -2.36 -12.54 -16.22
CA LEU A 73 -1.84 -13.81 -15.73
C LEU A 73 -1.31 -13.63 -14.31
N THR A 74 -1.69 -14.55 -13.43
CA THR A 74 -1.25 -14.60 -12.04
C THR A 74 -0.46 -15.90 -11.80
N THR A 75 0.75 -15.80 -11.27
CA THR A 75 1.57 -16.93 -10.82
C THR A 75 1.41 -17.21 -9.33
N LYS A 76 1.83 -18.39 -8.90
CA LYS A 76 1.84 -18.82 -7.48
C LYS A 76 3.04 -18.24 -6.73
N LYS A 77 4.25 -18.40 -7.30
CA LYS A 77 5.51 -17.84 -6.77
C LYS A 77 5.94 -16.60 -7.56
N HIS A 78 6.67 -15.68 -6.93
CA HIS A 78 7.18 -14.45 -7.55
C HIS A 78 8.19 -14.73 -8.67
N VAL A 79 8.25 -13.85 -9.68
CA VAL A 79 9.29 -13.91 -10.73
C VAL A 79 10.57 -13.23 -10.25
N VAL A 80 11.53 -14.03 -9.77
CA VAL A 80 12.81 -13.54 -9.19
C VAL A 80 13.96 -13.50 -10.22
N ASP A 81 13.88 -14.27 -11.32
CA ASP A 81 14.96 -14.36 -12.32
C ASP A 81 15.11 -13.06 -13.15
N LYS A 82 16.21 -12.34 -12.90
CA LYS A 82 16.59 -11.10 -13.60
C LYS A 82 16.69 -11.25 -15.13
N ASN A 83 16.88 -12.45 -15.67
CA ASN A 83 16.84 -12.68 -17.12
C ASN A 83 15.41 -12.76 -17.68
N ARG A 84 14.43 -13.22 -16.90
CA ARG A 84 13.00 -13.27 -17.30
C ARG A 84 12.30 -11.91 -17.15
N LEU A 85 12.83 -11.04 -16.28
CA LEU A 85 12.36 -9.66 -16.10
C LEU A 85 12.75 -8.72 -17.26
N LYS A 86 13.61 -9.16 -18.20
CA LYS A 86 13.96 -8.37 -19.40
C LYS A 86 12.71 -8.24 -20.30
N PRO A 87 12.36 -7.02 -20.77
CA PRO A 87 11.31 -6.85 -21.76
C PRO A 87 11.57 -7.72 -22.98
N GLY A 88 10.54 -8.43 -23.42
CA GLY A 88 10.60 -9.33 -24.55
C GLY A 88 9.39 -9.17 -25.45
N LYS A 89 9.23 -10.13 -26.37
CA LYS A 89 8.10 -10.17 -27.30
C LYS A 89 7.63 -11.59 -27.55
N ILE A 90 6.33 -11.73 -27.79
CA ILE A 90 5.70 -12.97 -28.24
C ILE A 90 5.04 -12.71 -29.58
N THR A 91 5.40 -13.49 -30.60
CA THR A 91 4.75 -13.45 -31.92
C THR A 91 3.29 -13.85 -31.78
N ILE A 92 2.39 -13.07 -32.38
CA ILE A 92 0.94 -13.31 -32.36
C ILE A 92 0.42 -13.49 -33.79
N PRO A 93 -0.59 -14.33 -34.03
CA PRO A 93 -1.18 -14.49 -35.37
C PRO A 93 -1.80 -13.19 -35.91
N HIS A 94 -2.57 -12.47 -35.09
CA HIS A 94 -3.29 -11.26 -35.50
C HIS A 94 -2.63 -10.01 -34.94
N SER A 95 -2.09 -9.17 -35.83
CA SER A 95 -1.25 -8.03 -35.46
C SER A 95 -2.01 -6.92 -34.74
N LEU A 96 -1.50 -6.48 -33.58
CA LEU A 96 -2.01 -5.31 -32.85
C LEU A 96 -1.82 -3.99 -33.62
N ASN A 97 -0.91 -3.97 -34.59
CA ASN A 97 -0.44 -2.78 -35.31
C ASN A 97 -0.88 -2.82 -36.79
N SER A 98 -2.14 -3.18 -37.03
CA SER A 98 -2.68 -3.44 -38.39
C SER A 98 -2.82 -2.19 -39.28
N SER A 99 -2.86 -0.98 -38.70
CA SER A 99 -3.06 0.26 -39.46
C SER A 99 -1.88 0.56 -40.41
N PRO A 100 -2.13 0.88 -41.69
CA PRO A 100 -1.06 1.11 -42.67
C PRO A 100 -0.34 2.46 -42.49
N SER A 101 -0.95 3.41 -41.78
CA SER A 101 -0.45 4.78 -41.56
C SER A 101 0.35 4.96 -40.26
N LEU A 102 0.74 3.88 -39.57
CA LEU A 102 1.46 3.96 -38.29
C LEU A 102 2.90 4.44 -38.47
N SER A 103 3.28 5.47 -37.71
CA SER A 103 4.67 5.95 -37.63
C SER A 103 5.51 5.12 -36.65
N ILE A 104 6.69 4.70 -37.12
CA ILE A 104 7.64 3.85 -36.40
C ILE A 104 8.92 4.65 -36.09
N CYS A 105 9.27 4.75 -34.81
CA CYS A 105 10.58 5.20 -34.36
C CYS A 105 11.49 3.99 -34.09
N LEU A 106 12.61 3.88 -34.79
CA LEU A 106 13.63 2.85 -34.60
C LEU A 106 14.80 3.39 -33.77
N ILE A 107 15.02 2.83 -32.59
CA ILE A 107 16.09 3.20 -31.67
C ILE A 107 17.23 2.17 -31.77
N THR A 108 18.40 2.61 -32.21
CA THR A 108 19.53 1.72 -32.52
C THR A 108 20.65 1.86 -31.51
N ALA A 109 21.47 0.82 -31.35
CA ALA A 109 22.83 1.04 -30.88
C ALA A 109 23.58 1.94 -31.88
N ASP A 110 24.57 2.69 -31.42
CA ASP A 110 25.46 3.44 -32.30
C ASP A 110 26.47 2.47 -32.96
N PRO A 111 26.93 2.73 -34.20
CA PRO A 111 26.62 3.89 -35.04
C PRO A 111 25.25 3.81 -35.74
N GLN A 112 24.43 4.86 -35.60
CA GLN A 112 23.12 4.95 -36.26
C GLN A 112 23.18 5.07 -37.79
N ARG A 113 24.35 5.39 -38.37
CA ARG A 113 24.49 5.64 -39.81
C ARG A 113 24.31 4.34 -40.60
N SER A 114 24.91 3.25 -40.15
CA SER A 114 24.79 1.92 -40.77
C SER A 114 23.33 1.46 -40.86
N VAL A 115 22.55 1.62 -39.79
CA VAL A 115 21.11 1.25 -39.82
C VAL A 115 20.29 2.20 -40.71
N LYS A 116 20.65 3.48 -40.82
CA LYS A 116 20.03 4.38 -41.80
C LYS A 116 20.34 3.98 -43.24
N ASN A 117 21.57 3.55 -43.52
CA ASN A 117 21.95 3.05 -44.84
C ASN A 117 21.14 1.78 -45.19
N ILE A 118 20.97 0.85 -44.24
CA ILE A 118 20.16 -0.37 -44.41
C ILE A 118 18.68 -0.06 -44.73
N VAL A 119 18.08 0.95 -44.08
CA VAL A 119 16.68 1.35 -44.33
C VAL A 119 16.51 2.13 -45.65
N ALA A 120 17.59 2.75 -46.14
CA ALA A 120 17.64 3.46 -47.42
C ALA A 120 18.06 2.57 -48.61
N ASP A 121 18.45 1.31 -48.36
CA ASP A 121 18.84 0.35 -49.39
C ASP A 121 17.62 -0.03 -50.26
N PRO A 122 17.73 -0.06 -51.60
CA PRO A 122 16.62 -0.44 -52.49
C PRO A 122 16.13 -1.88 -52.28
N SER A 123 16.91 -2.73 -51.62
CA SER A 123 16.54 -4.10 -51.23
C SER A 123 15.60 -4.16 -50.01
N PHE A 124 15.39 -3.04 -49.31
CA PHE A 124 14.50 -2.96 -48.16
C PHE A 124 13.04 -2.74 -48.61
N PRO A 125 12.03 -3.42 -48.01
CA PRO A 125 10.65 -3.31 -48.47
C PRO A 125 10.09 -1.89 -48.35
N GLN A 126 9.70 -1.28 -49.47
CA GLN A 126 9.16 0.09 -49.53
C GLN A 126 8.01 0.33 -48.54
N HIS A 127 7.16 -0.68 -48.32
CA HIS A 127 6.03 -0.61 -47.38
C HIS A 127 6.44 -0.44 -45.90
N LEU A 128 7.70 -0.78 -45.55
CA LEU A 128 8.30 -0.53 -44.24
C LEU A 128 9.04 0.81 -44.22
N THR A 129 9.76 1.15 -45.29
CA THR A 129 10.45 2.45 -45.40
C THR A 129 9.49 3.61 -45.18
N SER A 130 8.32 3.58 -45.82
CA SER A 130 7.27 4.61 -45.65
C SER A 130 6.65 4.69 -44.25
N ARG A 131 6.89 3.71 -43.37
CA ARG A 131 6.43 3.71 -41.97
C ARG A 131 7.52 4.12 -40.98
N ILE A 132 8.81 3.99 -41.35
CA ILE A 132 9.94 4.33 -40.49
C ILE A 132 10.29 5.81 -40.68
N ASP A 133 9.62 6.66 -39.90
CA ASP A 133 9.87 8.11 -39.89
C ASP A 133 11.28 8.44 -39.35
N LYS A 134 11.68 7.76 -38.25
CA LYS A 134 12.83 8.21 -37.46
C LYS A 134 13.72 7.06 -37.00
N VAL A 135 15.01 7.15 -37.35
CA VAL A 135 16.08 6.28 -36.83
C VAL A 135 16.98 7.08 -35.89
N ILE A 136 17.03 6.71 -34.62
CA ILE A 136 17.72 7.43 -33.53
C ILE A 136 18.76 6.53 -32.86
N GLY A 137 20.04 6.91 -32.91
CA GLY A 137 21.09 6.23 -32.15
C GLY A 137 21.05 6.56 -30.64
N PHE A 138 21.37 5.59 -29.80
CA PHE A 138 21.31 5.68 -28.34
C PHE A 138 21.99 6.94 -27.76
N SER A 139 23.16 7.34 -28.26
CA SER A 139 23.87 8.53 -27.78
C SER A 139 23.10 9.81 -28.09
N LYS A 140 22.57 9.95 -29.31
CA LYS A 140 21.72 11.11 -29.68
C LYS A 140 20.38 11.12 -28.94
N LEU A 141 19.83 9.95 -28.60
CA LEU A 141 18.64 9.86 -27.75
C LEU A 141 18.93 10.43 -26.35
N LYS A 142 20.04 9.99 -25.73
CA LYS A 142 20.50 10.45 -24.42
C LYS A 142 20.77 11.96 -24.40
N ASP A 143 21.28 12.53 -25.49
CA ASP A 143 21.64 13.95 -25.54
C ASP A 143 20.49 14.90 -25.88
N ARG A 144 19.64 14.56 -26.87
CA ARG A 144 18.56 15.45 -27.32
C ARG A 144 17.30 15.36 -26.45
N TYR A 145 17.02 14.21 -25.85
CA TYR A 145 15.76 13.96 -25.13
C TYR A 145 15.96 13.93 -23.60
N LYS A 146 16.73 14.90 -23.07
CA LYS A 146 16.99 15.04 -21.63
C LYS A 146 15.80 15.63 -20.87
N SER A 147 15.12 16.65 -21.43
CA SER A 147 14.00 17.31 -20.78
C SER A 147 12.78 16.38 -20.65
N PHE A 148 11.84 16.72 -19.77
CA PHE A 148 10.57 15.99 -19.64
C PHE A 148 9.70 16.18 -20.90
N GLU A 149 9.62 17.42 -21.36
CA GLU A 149 8.82 17.86 -22.50
C GLU A 149 9.25 17.23 -23.82
N SER A 150 10.55 17.25 -24.17
CA SER A 150 11.05 16.62 -25.40
C SER A 150 10.73 15.12 -25.48
N ARG A 151 10.74 14.41 -24.33
CA ARG A 151 10.33 13.00 -24.25
C ARG A 151 8.82 12.82 -24.40
N ARG A 152 8.00 13.75 -23.88
CA ARG A 152 6.55 13.76 -24.13
C ARG A 152 6.24 14.02 -25.61
N GLN A 153 6.94 14.96 -26.24
CA GLN A 153 6.82 15.25 -27.68
C GLN A 153 7.21 14.06 -28.54
N LEU A 154 8.33 13.39 -28.25
CA LEU A 154 8.73 12.17 -28.97
C LEU A 154 7.67 11.06 -28.88
N LEU A 155 7.04 10.91 -27.71
CA LEU A 155 5.98 9.92 -27.44
C LEU A 155 4.66 10.23 -28.15
N SER A 156 4.34 11.51 -28.39
CA SER A 156 3.17 11.92 -29.19
C SER A 156 3.44 11.85 -30.70
N GLU A 157 4.68 12.11 -31.14
CA GLU A 157 5.10 12.10 -32.55
C GLU A 157 5.00 10.71 -33.21
N HIS A 158 5.18 9.62 -32.46
CA HIS A 158 5.20 8.26 -33.02
C HIS A 158 4.22 7.29 -32.35
N ASP A 159 3.74 6.32 -33.10
CA ASP A 159 2.85 5.27 -32.58
C ASP A 159 3.57 4.04 -32.06
N VAL A 160 4.60 3.57 -32.77
CA VAL A 160 5.34 2.35 -32.41
C VAL A 160 6.82 2.65 -32.22
N PHE A 161 7.38 2.17 -31.11
CA PHE A 161 8.81 2.25 -30.84
C PHE A 161 9.43 0.86 -30.98
N LEU A 162 10.45 0.75 -31.83
CA LEU A 162 11.30 -0.43 -31.97
C LEU A 162 12.69 -0.11 -31.42
N ALA A 163 13.34 -1.05 -30.73
CA ALA A 163 14.64 -0.83 -30.13
C ALA A 163 15.56 -2.05 -30.23
N ASP A 164 16.85 -1.83 -30.43
CA ASP A 164 17.86 -2.91 -30.43
C ASP A 164 17.90 -3.64 -29.05
N ASP A 165 17.83 -4.98 -29.07
CA ASP A 165 17.92 -5.89 -27.91
C ASP A 165 19.13 -5.55 -27.00
N ARG A 166 20.24 -5.07 -27.58
CA ARG A 166 21.47 -4.67 -26.87
C ARG A 166 21.30 -3.43 -25.96
N ILE A 167 20.34 -2.55 -26.25
CA ILE A 167 20.12 -1.30 -25.51
C ILE A 167 18.83 -1.27 -24.70
N ILE A 168 17.94 -2.26 -24.85
CA ILE A 168 16.59 -2.27 -24.23
C ILE A 168 16.61 -2.03 -22.70
N MET A 169 17.64 -2.54 -22.01
CA MET A 169 17.88 -2.30 -20.57
C MET A 169 18.30 -0.86 -20.25
N ARG A 170 19.11 -0.24 -21.12
CA ARG A 170 19.64 1.12 -20.94
C ARG A 170 18.58 2.18 -21.25
N LEU A 171 17.60 1.85 -22.09
CA LEU A 171 16.47 2.72 -22.43
C LEU A 171 15.55 3.01 -21.25
N VAL A 172 15.42 2.11 -20.27
CA VAL A 172 14.62 2.34 -19.05
C VAL A 172 15.05 3.61 -18.33
N ASN A 173 16.37 3.81 -18.16
CA ASN A 173 16.93 4.97 -17.49
C ASN A 173 16.92 6.24 -18.37
N THR A 174 16.93 6.09 -19.70
CA THR A 174 17.00 7.23 -20.64
C THR A 174 15.61 7.80 -20.93
N LEU A 175 14.66 6.95 -21.34
CA LEU A 175 13.27 7.36 -21.61
C LEU A 175 12.48 7.61 -20.32
N GLY A 176 12.78 6.88 -19.25
CA GLY A 176 12.19 7.07 -17.93
C GLY A 176 10.70 6.73 -17.83
N LYS A 177 10.05 7.21 -16.76
CA LYS A 177 8.68 6.81 -16.39
C LYS A 177 7.61 7.17 -17.43
N ILE A 178 7.82 8.16 -18.29
CA ILE A 178 6.83 8.62 -19.28
C ILE A 178 6.50 7.47 -20.26
N PHE A 179 7.53 6.96 -20.94
CA PHE A 179 7.40 5.85 -21.88
C PHE A 179 6.97 4.56 -21.18
N TYR A 180 7.59 4.20 -20.06
CA TYR A 180 7.35 2.92 -19.39
C TYR A 180 6.06 2.88 -18.54
N LYS A 181 5.39 4.01 -18.28
CA LYS A 181 3.99 4.03 -17.79
C LYS A 181 2.99 3.92 -18.94
N SER A 182 3.34 4.41 -20.14
CA SER A 182 2.50 4.32 -21.34
C SER A 182 2.39 2.89 -21.90
N SER A 183 1.50 2.72 -22.89
CA SER A 183 1.37 1.53 -23.74
C SER A 183 2.37 1.50 -24.91
N LYS A 184 2.87 2.66 -25.37
CA LYS A 184 3.82 2.81 -26.49
C LYS A 184 5.27 2.53 -26.06
N ARG A 185 5.52 1.36 -25.47
CA ARG A 185 6.85 0.96 -24.97
C ARG A 185 7.74 0.42 -26.11
N PRO A 186 9.07 0.64 -26.09
CA PRO A 186 9.96 0.09 -27.10
C PRO A 186 9.95 -1.44 -27.14
N ILE A 187 9.74 -2.01 -28.33
CA ILE A 187 9.73 -3.44 -28.60
C ILE A 187 11.15 -3.90 -29.01
N PRO A 188 11.71 -4.99 -28.45
CA PRO A 188 13.05 -5.45 -28.79
C PRO A 188 13.13 -6.04 -30.21
N VAL A 189 14.11 -5.59 -31.00
CA VAL A 189 14.44 -6.03 -32.36
C VAL A 189 15.91 -6.43 -32.40
N ARG A 190 16.25 -7.46 -33.19
CA ARG A 190 17.63 -7.91 -33.38
C ARG A 190 18.15 -7.42 -34.73
N ILE A 191 19.00 -6.41 -34.70
CA ILE A 191 19.55 -5.72 -35.88
C ILE A 191 20.99 -6.19 -36.18
N ALA A 192 21.70 -6.73 -35.18
CA ALA A 192 23.04 -7.30 -35.33
C ALA A 192 23.00 -8.76 -35.79
N GLU A 193 24.04 -9.20 -36.50
CA GLU A 193 24.18 -10.59 -36.93
C GLU A 193 24.37 -11.58 -35.80
N ILE A 194 23.97 -12.82 -36.06
CA ILE A 194 24.37 -13.98 -35.28
C ILE A 194 25.03 -14.96 -36.27
N GLU A 195 26.36 -14.95 -36.33
CA GLU A 195 27.09 -16.03 -36.97
C GLU A 195 26.69 -17.36 -36.31
N LYS A 196 26.08 -18.23 -37.12
CA LYS A 196 25.76 -19.61 -36.78
C LYS A 196 26.35 -20.52 -37.85
N VAL A 197 27.50 -21.09 -37.53
CA VAL A 197 27.96 -22.31 -38.17
C VAL A 197 27.50 -23.47 -37.28
N ASP A 198 26.78 -24.43 -37.86
CA ASP A 198 26.32 -25.68 -37.21
C ASP A 198 25.65 -25.52 -35.82
N GLY A 199 24.74 -24.56 -35.71
CA GLY A 199 23.79 -24.48 -34.59
C GLY A 199 24.35 -24.00 -33.24
N LYS A 200 25.66 -24.01 -33.03
CA LYS A 200 26.32 -23.41 -31.85
C LYS A 200 26.68 -21.94 -32.09
N LYS A 201 26.69 -21.16 -31.01
CA LYS A 201 27.18 -19.76 -31.05
C LYS A 201 28.70 -19.75 -31.05
N VAL A 202 29.30 -19.12 -32.05
CA VAL A 202 30.75 -18.82 -32.03
C VAL A 202 31.00 -17.69 -31.03
N LYS A 203 32.07 -17.82 -30.22
CA LYS A 203 32.61 -16.69 -29.44
C LYS A 203 33.51 -15.89 -30.37
N LYS A 204 33.21 -14.60 -30.60
CA LYS A 204 34.07 -13.73 -31.43
C LYS A 204 35.40 -13.50 -30.71
N ASP A 205 36.51 -13.77 -31.38
CA ASP A 205 37.86 -13.57 -30.83
C ASP A 205 38.17 -12.06 -30.68
N PRO A 206 38.83 -11.62 -29.60
CA PRO A 206 39.02 -10.20 -29.30
C PRO A 206 40.10 -9.49 -30.15
N LYS A 207 40.68 -10.14 -31.17
CA LYS A 207 41.84 -9.62 -31.93
C LYS A 207 41.55 -9.10 -33.35
N SER A 208 40.38 -9.32 -33.95
CA SER A 208 40.05 -8.78 -35.29
C SER A 208 39.28 -7.45 -35.23
N LYS A 209 39.99 -6.37 -34.84
CA LYS A 209 39.51 -4.99 -35.09
C LYS A 209 40.04 -4.47 -36.42
N ASN A 210 39.46 -4.95 -37.53
CA ASN A 210 39.57 -4.25 -38.80
C ASN A 210 38.61 -3.05 -38.85
N LYS A 211 38.93 -2.07 -39.69
CA LYS A 211 38.50 -0.66 -39.52
C LYS A 211 37.17 -0.31 -40.20
N ASP A 212 36.39 -1.31 -40.60
CA ASP A 212 35.10 -1.18 -41.27
C ASP A 212 33.96 -1.75 -40.39
N ASP A 213 33.27 -0.84 -39.70
CA ASP A 213 32.30 -1.11 -38.62
C ASP A 213 30.93 -1.62 -39.12
N ASP A 214 30.76 -1.76 -40.45
CA ASP A 214 29.53 -2.23 -41.09
C ASP A 214 29.36 -3.77 -41.03
N SER A 215 30.43 -4.52 -40.72
CA SER A 215 30.42 -5.99 -40.54
C SER A 215 29.74 -6.50 -39.25
N ALA A 216 28.94 -5.66 -38.60
CA ALA A 216 28.25 -5.95 -37.34
C ALA A 216 26.71 -6.01 -37.46
N PHE A 217 26.15 -5.66 -38.62
CA PHE A 217 24.72 -5.51 -38.85
C PHE A 217 24.21 -6.54 -39.86
N ALA A 218 22.99 -7.07 -39.64
CA ALA A 218 22.42 -8.09 -40.51
C ALA A 218 21.98 -7.53 -41.86
N THR A 219 21.94 -8.40 -42.87
CA THR A 219 21.50 -8.03 -44.22
C THR A 219 20.10 -7.37 -44.22
N PRO A 220 19.82 -6.43 -45.14
CA PRO A 220 18.57 -5.66 -45.14
C PRO A 220 17.30 -6.52 -45.08
N ALA A 221 17.29 -7.65 -45.79
CA ALA A 221 16.17 -8.61 -45.78
C ALA A 221 15.95 -9.28 -44.41
N ILE A 222 17.01 -9.59 -43.66
CA ILE A 222 16.90 -10.17 -42.30
C ILE A 222 16.37 -9.11 -41.33
N VAL A 223 16.86 -7.87 -41.43
CA VAL A 223 16.40 -6.75 -40.59
C VAL A 223 14.92 -6.44 -40.87
N ALA A 224 14.50 -6.38 -42.13
CA ALA A 224 13.10 -6.20 -42.52
C ALA A 224 12.20 -7.29 -41.91
N LYS A 225 12.58 -8.56 -42.05
CA LYS A 225 11.81 -9.71 -41.51
C LYS A 225 11.70 -9.70 -39.98
N GLU A 226 12.75 -9.28 -39.27
CA GLU A 226 12.70 -9.17 -37.80
C GLU A 226 11.95 -7.91 -37.32
N ILE A 227 11.85 -6.85 -38.15
CA ILE A 227 10.95 -5.70 -37.96
C ILE A 227 9.48 -6.11 -38.17
N GLU A 228 9.13 -6.76 -39.28
CA GLU A 228 7.76 -7.28 -39.52
C GLU A 228 7.28 -8.18 -38.38
N LYS A 229 8.15 -9.09 -37.93
CA LYS A 229 7.92 -9.96 -36.77
C LYS A 229 7.84 -9.20 -35.44
N ALA A 230 8.43 -8.02 -35.33
CA ALA A 230 8.27 -7.13 -34.16
C ALA A 230 6.99 -6.29 -34.23
N LEU A 231 6.47 -5.99 -35.43
CA LEU A 231 5.15 -5.38 -35.59
C LEU A 231 4.05 -6.39 -35.25
N ASN A 232 4.22 -7.65 -35.64
CA ASN A 232 3.31 -8.78 -35.40
C ASN A 232 3.62 -9.49 -34.06
N CYS A 233 3.88 -8.73 -32.99
CA CYS A 233 4.13 -9.27 -31.66
C CYS A 233 3.42 -8.50 -30.55
N ALA A 234 3.10 -9.21 -29.46
CA ALA A 234 2.72 -8.61 -28.20
C ALA A 234 4.00 -8.32 -27.37
N PRO A 235 4.24 -7.07 -26.94
CA PRO A 235 5.33 -6.75 -26.03
C PRO A 235 5.04 -7.33 -24.62
N VAL A 236 6.04 -7.98 -24.03
CA VAL A 236 5.95 -8.59 -22.70
C VAL A 236 6.89 -7.87 -21.75
N HIS A 237 6.36 -7.48 -20.59
CA HIS A 237 7.15 -6.93 -19.50
C HIS A 237 6.67 -7.54 -18.19
N LEU A 238 7.58 -8.19 -17.47
CA LEU A 238 7.33 -8.73 -16.14
C LEU A 238 7.92 -7.80 -15.07
N ALA A 239 7.18 -7.63 -13.99
CA ALA A 239 7.68 -7.05 -12.74
C ALA A 239 8.06 -8.18 -11.76
N PRO A 240 8.81 -7.89 -10.67
CA PRO A 240 9.05 -8.82 -9.55
C PRO A 240 7.80 -9.16 -8.71
N ALA A 241 6.65 -9.28 -9.34
CA ALA A 241 5.35 -9.56 -8.75
C ALA A 241 4.82 -10.92 -9.23
N THR A 242 3.69 -11.36 -8.67
CA THR A 242 2.95 -12.54 -9.12
C THR A 242 2.01 -12.26 -10.29
N THR A 243 1.66 -11.01 -10.57
CA THR A 243 0.68 -10.65 -11.61
C THR A 243 1.32 -9.87 -12.75
N ALA A 244 1.00 -10.25 -13.99
CA ALA A 244 1.38 -9.54 -15.21
C ALA A 244 0.17 -9.31 -16.12
N ALA A 245 0.13 -8.15 -16.79
CA ALA A 245 -0.93 -7.79 -17.74
C ALA A 245 -0.32 -7.48 -19.11
N ILE A 246 -0.82 -8.13 -20.16
CA ILE A 246 -0.28 -8.07 -21.53
C ILE A 246 -1.42 -7.77 -22.50
N ARG A 247 -1.21 -6.84 -23.44
CA ARG A 247 -2.21 -6.52 -24.46
C ARG A 247 -2.28 -7.65 -25.49
N VAL A 248 -3.47 -8.18 -25.72
CA VAL A 248 -3.71 -9.32 -26.63
C VAL A 248 -4.62 -8.96 -27.82
N GLY A 249 -5.37 -7.85 -27.73
CA GLY A 249 -6.22 -7.38 -28.82
C GLY A 249 -6.78 -5.98 -28.62
N SER A 250 -7.86 -5.72 -29.35
CA SER A 250 -8.66 -4.51 -29.29
C SER A 250 -10.14 -4.82 -29.49
N SER A 251 -11.03 -3.87 -29.17
CA SER A 251 -12.49 -3.98 -29.38
C SER A 251 -12.90 -4.22 -30.84
N LYS A 252 -12.00 -3.97 -31.80
CA LYS A 252 -12.22 -4.20 -33.25
C LYS A 252 -11.99 -5.64 -33.71
N PHE A 253 -11.37 -6.50 -32.89
CA PHE A 253 -11.06 -7.88 -33.28
C PHE A 253 -12.29 -8.78 -33.14
N THR A 254 -12.33 -9.87 -33.91
CA THR A 254 -13.32 -10.93 -33.67
C THR A 254 -12.96 -11.75 -32.43
N ALA A 255 -13.93 -12.52 -31.89
CA ALA A 255 -13.69 -13.34 -30.70
C ALA A 255 -12.68 -14.47 -30.98
N GLU A 256 -12.66 -14.97 -32.21
CA GLU A 256 -11.76 -16.01 -32.72
C GLU A 256 -10.33 -15.47 -32.82
N GLN A 257 -10.15 -14.32 -33.47
CA GLN A 257 -8.84 -13.64 -33.55
C GLN A 257 -8.26 -13.34 -32.15
N LEU A 258 -9.12 -12.90 -31.22
CA LEU A 258 -8.74 -12.64 -29.84
C LEU A 258 -8.36 -13.94 -29.12
N ALA A 259 -9.09 -15.04 -29.34
CA ALA A 259 -8.79 -16.34 -28.74
C ALA A 259 -7.48 -16.95 -29.25
N GLU A 260 -7.19 -16.86 -30.56
CA GLU A 260 -5.93 -17.31 -31.16
C GLU A 260 -4.73 -16.50 -30.65
N ASN A 261 -4.90 -15.18 -30.49
CA ASN A 261 -3.87 -14.33 -29.87
C ASN A 261 -3.65 -14.69 -28.39
N VAL A 262 -4.70 -15.00 -27.62
CA VAL A 262 -4.58 -15.43 -26.22
C VAL A 262 -3.85 -16.77 -26.10
N ASP A 263 -4.17 -17.76 -26.93
CA ASP A 263 -3.49 -19.07 -26.96
C ASP A 263 -1.99 -18.90 -27.27
N ALA A 264 -1.66 -18.13 -28.32
CA ALA A 264 -0.28 -17.82 -28.71
C ALA A 264 0.50 -17.08 -27.60
N VAL A 265 -0.15 -16.10 -26.93
CA VAL A 265 0.47 -15.35 -25.83
C VAL A 265 0.69 -16.22 -24.60
N VAL A 266 -0.28 -17.03 -24.18
CA VAL A 266 -0.11 -17.90 -23.01
C VAL A 266 0.97 -18.96 -23.26
N LYS A 267 0.97 -19.61 -24.43
CA LYS A 267 2.05 -20.53 -24.82
C LYS A 267 3.41 -19.83 -24.78
N GLY A 268 3.52 -18.65 -25.38
CA GLY A 268 4.77 -17.87 -25.37
C GLY A 268 5.23 -17.43 -23.97
N LEU A 269 4.31 -17.19 -23.03
CA LEU A 269 4.62 -16.88 -21.63
C LEU A 269 5.11 -18.09 -20.86
N THR A 270 4.39 -19.21 -20.95
CA THR A 270 4.73 -20.47 -20.30
C THR A 270 6.09 -20.98 -20.75
N ASP A 271 6.41 -20.92 -22.05
CA ASP A 271 7.65 -21.46 -22.61
C ASP A 271 8.89 -20.59 -22.30
N LYS A 272 8.74 -19.26 -22.18
CA LYS A 272 9.88 -18.32 -22.19
C LYS A 272 10.01 -17.43 -20.96
N PHE A 273 8.94 -17.14 -20.26
CA PHE A 273 8.91 -16.11 -19.22
C PHE A 273 8.57 -16.65 -17.82
N ILE A 274 7.68 -17.64 -17.73
CA ILE A 274 7.21 -18.22 -16.46
C ILE A 274 8.12 -19.38 -16.03
N THR A 275 8.67 -19.30 -14.82
CA THR A 275 9.44 -20.40 -14.22
C THR A 275 8.53 -21.58 -13.88
N LYS A 276 8.98 -22.81 -14.17
CA LYS A 276 8.22 -24.08 -14.02
C LYS A 276 6.93 -24.15 -14.85
N GLY A 277 6.76 -23.27 -15.85
CA GLY A 277 5.65 -23.31 -16.81
C GLY A 277 4.28 -23.33 -16.14
N TRP A 278 3.39 -24.20 -16.62
CA TRP A 278 2.00 -24.32 -16.15
C TRP A 278 1.86 -24.56 -14.65
N ARG A 279 2.78 -25.29 -14.00
CA ARG A 279 2.70 -25.59 -12.55
C ARG A 279 2.66 -24.33 -11.68
N ASN A 280 3.33 -23.25 -12.13
CA ASN A 280 3.41 -21.98 -11.43
C ASN A 280 2.29 -21.00 -11.82
N ILE A 281 1.41 -21.34 -12.75
CA ILE A 281 0.26 -20.49 -13.08
C ILE A 281 -0.84 -20.74 -12.03
N LYS A 282 -1.37 -19.66 -11.44
CA LYS A 282 -2.50 -19.68 -10.52
C LYS A 282 -3.81 -19.34 -11.24
N ALA A 283 -3.78 -18.35 -12.12
CA ALA A 283 -4.97 -17.88 -12.82
C ALA A 283 -4.64 -17.18 -14.15
N VAL A 284 -5.58 -17.26 -15.09
CA VAL A 284 -5.57 -16.52 -16.36
C VAL A 284 -6.94 -15.87 -16.56
N HIS A 285 -6.96 -14.55 -16.72
CA HIS A 285 -8.16 -13.75 -16.92
C HIS A 285 -8.03 -12.85 -18.15
N ILE A 286 -9.15 -12.45 -18.74
CA ILE A 286 -9.21 -11.44 -19.81
C ILE A 286 -10.03 -10.22 -19.37
N LYS A 287 -9.57 -9.01 -19.70
CA LYS A 287 -10.14 -7.75 -19.21
C LYS A 287 -10.03 -6.65 -20.28
N GLY A 288 -11.03 -5.79 -20.41
CA GLY A 288 -10.90 -4.48 -21.06
C GLY A 288 -10.11 -3.49 -20.21
N ALA A 289 -10.12 -2.21 -20.60
CA ALA A 289 -9.60 -1.14 -19.76
C ALA A 289 -10.50 -0.94 -18.52
N ASN A 290 -11.82 -0.84 -18.73
CA ASN A 290 -12.79 -0.47 -17.69
C ASN A 290 -13.76 -1.60 -17.29
N THR A 291 -13.61 -2.82 -17.84
CA THR A 291 -14.50 -3.95 -17.54
C THR A 291 -14.05 -4.74 -16.31
N MET A 292 -14.93 -5.61 -15.80
CA MET A 292 -14.50 -6.71 -14.92
C MET A 292 -13.58 -7.69 -15.66
N ALA A 293 -12.78 -8.45 -14.91
CA ALA A 293 -11.88 -9.47 -15.44
C ALA A 293 -12.59 -10.83 -15.49
N MET A 294 -12.72 -11.41 -16.68
CA MET A 294 -13.37 -12.70 -16.91
C MET A 294 -12.37 -13.85 -16.73
N PRO A 295 -12.66 -14.86 -15.88
CA PRO A 295 -11.77 -16.00 -15.68
C PRO A 295 -11.79 -16.94 -16.90
N ILE A 296 -10.61 -17.22 -17.44
CA ILE A 296 -10.41 -18.20 -18.52
C ILE A 296 -9.86 -19.51 -17.94
N TRP A 297 -9.00 -19.44 -16.92
CA TRP A 297 -8.43 -20.62 -16.28
C TRP A 297 -8.05 -20.33 -14.84
N LEU A 298 -8.26 -21.28 -13.93
CA LEU A 298 -7.88 -21.22 -12.53
C LEU A 298 -7.22 -22.55 -12.12
N ALA A 299 -6.16 -22.50 -11.32
CA ALA A 299 -5.54 -23.69 -10.76
C ALA A 299 -6.35 -24.22 -9.56
N SER A 300 -6.65 -25.51 -9.55
CA SER A 300 -7.26 -26.18 -8.38
C SER A 300 -6.26 -26.34 -7.22
N GLU A 301 -4.99 -26.58 -7.55
CA GLU A 301 -3.88 -26.73 -6.59
C GLU A 301 -3.17 -25.38 -6.43
N LEU A 302 -2.92 -24.92 -5.20
CA LEU A 302 -2.30 -23.61 -4.93
C LEU A 302 -0.78 -23.66 -4.70
N TRP A 303 -0.23 -24.84 -4.38
CA TRP A 303 1.21 -25.08 -4.23
C TRP A 303 1.93 -25.29 -5.58
N VAL A 304 3.27 -25.25 -5.59
CA VAL A 304 4.08 -25.48 -6.80
C VAL A 304 4.85 -26.80 -6.73
N GLU A 305 5.26 -27.17 -5.52
CA GLU A 305 5.91 -28.44 -5.16
C GLU A 305 5.19 -29.01 -3.95
N ASP A 306 5.16 -30.34 -3.82
CA ASP A 306 4.40 -31.01 -2.75
C ASP A 306 5.03 -30.73 -1.36
N ALA A 307 6.32 -30.39 -1.31
CA ALA A 307 6.98 -29.87 -0.11
C ALA A 307 6.56 -28.42 0.30
N ASP A 308 5.75 -27.72 -0.51
CA ASP A 308 5.07 -26.50 -0.07
C ASP A 308 3.78 -26.83 0.73
N VAL A 309 3.35 -28.10 0.78
CA VAL A 309 2.22 -28.58 1.58
C VAL A 309 2.76 -29.01 2.94
N VAL A 310 2.32 -28.35 4.01
CA VAL A 310 2.54 -28.83 5.38
C VAL A 310 1.54 -29.94 5.62
N GLU A 311 2.01 -31.18 5.80
CA GLU A 311 1.15 -32.25 6.29
C GLU A 311 0.79 -31.98 7.76
N GLU A 312 -0.49 -32.10 8.11
CA GLU A 312 -0.92 -32.12 9.51
C GLU A 312 -0.47 -33.45 10.14
N THR A 313 0.71 -33.48 10.77
CA THR A 313 1.10 -34.66 11.56
C THR A 313 0.29 -34.74 12.85
N GLU A 314 -0.15 -35.95 13.22
CA GLU A 314 -1.04 -36.20 14.35
C GLU A 314 -0.38 -35.99 15.74
N ASP A 315 0.84 -35.45 15.80
CA ASP A 315 1.64 -35.24 17.01
C ASP A 315 1.03 -34.23 17.99
N ALA A 316 0.06 -33.42 17.54
CA ALA A 316 -0.67 -32.46 18.38
C ALA A 316 -1.52 -33.13 19.50
N LYS A 317 -1.65 -34.47 19.53
CA LYS A 317 -2.35 -35.23 20.58
C LYS A 317 -1.46 -35.88 21.64
N ALA A 318 -0.13 -35.77 21.54
CA ALA A 318 0.81 -36.55 22.37
C ALA A 318 1.57 -35.73 23.45
N ILE A 319 1.20 -34.46 23.70
CA ILE A 319 1.83 -33.62 24.74
C ILE A 319 0.85 -33.29 25.88
N GLU A 320 -0.04 -34.24 26.22
CA GLU A 320 -0.68 -34.30 27.54
C GLU A 320 -0.13 -35.49 28.34
N GLY A 321 0.80 -35.21 29.26
CA GLY A 321 1.15 -36.15 30.33
C GLY A 321 2.60 -36.64 30.37
N SER A 322 3.49 -35.84 30.96
CA SER A 322 4.54 -36.35 31.87
C SER A 322 5.24 -35.22 32.65
N LYS A 323 5.00 -35.15 33.97
CA LYS A 323 5.76 -34.30 34.91
C LYS A 323 6.87 -35.13 35.57
N LYS A 324 8.15 -34.68 35.50
CA LYS A 324 9.07 -34.43 36.65
C LYS A 324 10.57 -34.42 36.27
N ARG A 325 11.27 -33.43 36.84
CA ARG A 325 12.67 -33.44 37.37
C ARG A 325 13.64 -34.53 36.87
N LYS A 326 14.77 -34.11 36.29
CA LYS A 326 16.08 -34.18 36.99
C LYS A 326 17.17 -33.29 36.36
N GLN A 327 18.24 -33.14 37.13
CA GLN A 327 19.47 -32.37 36.95
C GLN A 327 20.64 -33.36 36.80
N SER A 328 21.56 -33.13 35.85
CA SER A 328 23.00 -33.45 35.99
C SER A 328 23.80 -33.12 34.73
N ASP A 329 25.04 -32.72 34.98
CA ASP A 329 26.16 -32.31 34.12
C ASP A 329 26.67 -33.34 33.10
N GLY A 330 27.62 -32.90 32.25
CA GLY A 330 28.76 -33.73 31.82
C GLY A 330 29.01 -33.86 30.31
N GLU A 331 30.03 -33.13 29.81
CA GLU A 331 31.14 -33.52 28.88
C GLU A 331 30.91 -34.64 27.81
N GLU A 332 31.44 -34.59 26.59
CA GLU A 332 32.84 -34.30 26.21
C GLU A 332 33.02 -33.51 24.89
N GLU A 333 34.22 -32.94 24.72
CA GLU A 333 34.71 -32.25 23.53
C GLU A 333 35.25 -33.19 22.42
N LYS A 334 35.38 -32.67 21.18
CA LYS A 334 36.58 -32.83 20.34
C LYS A 334 36.68 -31.83 19.17
N LEU A 335 37.16 -30.63 19.51
CA LEU A 335 38.37 -29.93 19.00
C LEU A 335 39.18 -30.61 17.85
N ILE A 336 39.94 -29.98 16.94
CA ILE A 336 40.34 -28.59 16.53
C ILE A 336 40.93 -28.73 15.08
N GLU A 337 40.96 -27.72 14.17
CA GLU A 337 42.19 -27.00 13.73
C GLU A 337 41.92 -25.82 12.76
N GLU A 338 42.45 -24.62 13.09
CA GLU A 338 42.90 -23.59 12.11
C GLU A 338 44.34 -23.95 11.63
N ALA A 339 45.06 -23.29 10.71
CA ALA A 339 45.07 -21.90 10.20
C ALA A 339 45.78 -21.89 8.79
N PRO A 340 46.56 -20.88 8.32
CA PRO A 340 46.78 -19.49 8.75
C PRO A 340 46.62 -18.40 7.65
N LYS A 341 46.75 -17.14 8.09
CA LYS A 341 46.68 -15.89 7.30
C LYS A 341 47.78 -15.73 6.23
N LYS A 342 47.48 -14.94 5.18
CA LYS A 342 48.47 -14.08 4.47
C LYS A 342 47.93 -12.66 4.24
N THR A 343 48.84 -11.69 4.18
CA THR A 343 48.59 -10.25 4.40
C THR A 343 48.73 -9.37 3.14
N LYS A 344 47.90 -8.32 3.10
CA LYS A 344 48.06 -7.00 2.45
C LYS A 344 48.68 -6.88 1.04
N LYS A 345 47.91 -6.24 0.13
CA LYS A 345 48.40 -5.11 -0.69
C LYS A 345 47.27 -4.12 -0.95
N ALA A 346 47.58 -2.82 -0.95
CA ALA A 346 46.61 -1.74 -1.18
C ALA A 346 47.16 -0.73 -2.21
N LYS A 347 46.29 -0.19 -3.07
CA LYS A 347 46.31 1.23 -3.50
C LYS A 347 45.00 1.63 -4.20
N PRO A 348 44.66 2.93 -4.25
CA PRO A 348 43.33 3.44 -4.62
C PRO A 348 43.25 4.03 -6.04
N ALA A 349 42.03 4.24 -6.53
CA ALA A 349 41.59 5.36 -7.39
C ALA A 349 40.15 5.11 -7.90
N ALA A 350 39.13 5.76 -7.32
CA ALA A 350 37.75 5.75 -7.82
C ALA A 350 36.85 6.88 -7.28
N ASP A 351 37.12 7.43 -6.09
CA ASP A 351 36.15 8.27 -5.36
C ASP A 351 36.21 9.78 -5.68
N ASP A 352 37.25 10.26 -6.37
CA ASP A 352 37.47 11.70 -6.58
C ASP A 352 36.51 12.34 -7.62
N GLU A 353 36.04 11.60 -8.63
CA GLU A 353 35.10 12.14 -9.62
C GLU A 353 33.67 12.31 -9.05
N GLU A 354 33.20 11.40 -8.20
CA GLU A 354 31.87 11.57 -7.57
C GLU A 354 31.87 12.75 -6.59
N ALA A 355 32.93 12.91 -5.79
CA ALA A 355 33.06 14.04 -4.85
C ALA A 355 33.04 15.40 -5.57
N LEU A 356 33.78 15.55 -6.67
CA LEU A 356 33.78 16.77 -7.50
C LEU A 356 32.42 17.01 -8.16
N SER A 357 31.74 15.95 -8.63
CA SER A 357 30.39 16.07 -9.20
C SER A 357 29.35 16.54 -8.16
N LEU A 358 29.47 16.08 -6.91
CA LEU A 358 28.61 16.44 -5.80
C LEU A 358 28.89 17.88 -5.31
N ALA A 359 30.14 18.31 -5.28
CA ALA A 359 30.53 19.69 -4.98
C ALA A 359 29.96 20.68 -6.02
N ALA A 360 30.20 20.43 -7.31
CA ALA A 360 29.67 21.27 -8.39
C ALA A 360 28.12 21.30 -8.41
N ARG A 361 27.47 20.20 -8.02
CA ARG A 361 26.00 20.12 -7.90
C ARG A 361 25.47 20.86 -6.68
N LYS A 362 26.20 20.86 -5.55
CA LYS A 362 25.87 21.68 -4.37
C LYS A 362 26.00 23.17 -4.66
N GLU A 363 27.10 23.60 -5.29
CA GLU A 363 27.33 25.01 -5.64
C GLU A 363 26.27 25.53 -6.62
N LYS A 364 25.90 24.71 -7.62
CA LYS A 364 24.81 25.04 -8.56
C LYS A 364 23.45 25.14 -7.85
N LEU A 365 23.17 24.30 -6.85
CA LEU A 365 21.95 24.36 -6.06
C LEU A 365 21.92 25.58 -5.13
N GLN A 366 23.07 25.98 -4.57
CA GLN A 366 23.21 27.21 -3.77
C GLN A 366 23.01 28.46 -4.63
N LYS A 367 23.61 28.52 -5.83
CA LYS A 367 23.37 29.62 -6.79
C LYS A 367 21.90 29.69 -7.25
N GLN A 368 21.23 28.55 -7.40
CA GLN A 368 19.79 28.50 -7.68
C GLN A 368 18.92 28.92 -6.48
N LYS A 369 19.29 28.54 -5.24
CA LYS A 369 18.61 29.00 -4.01
C LYS A 369 18.80 30.50 -3.77
N ALA A 370 20.00 31.04 -4.00
CA ALA A 370 20.29 32.48 -3.87
C ALA A 370 19.47 33.30 -4.88
N LYS A 371 19.43 32.88 -6.15
CA LYS A 371 18.61 33.54 -7.17
C LYS A 371 17.10 33.47 -6.86
N ALA A 372 16.64 32.35 -6.29
CA ALA A 372 15.25 32.23 -5.83
C ALA A 372 14.94 33.04 -4.56
N LEU A 373 15.94 33.60 -3.88
CA LEU A 373 15.80 34.46 -2.70
C LEU A 373 15.78 35.96 -3.07
N GLU A 374 16.37 36.35 -4.21
CA GLU A 374 16.26 37.70 -4.76
C GLU A 374 14.90 37.95 -5.45
N ASP A 375 14.33 36.94 -6.12
CA ASP A 375 13.15 37.07 -6.99
C ASP A 375 11.77 36.82 -6.30
N GLY A 376 11.68 36.73 -4.95
CA GLY A 376 10.41 36.35 -4.30
C GLY A 376 10.24 36.68 -2.81
N ALA A 377 9.10 37.28 -2.46
CA ALA A 377 8.76 37.73 -1.10
C ALA A 377 8.74 36.61 -0.03
N ALA A 378 9.16 36.96 1.19
CA ALA A 378 9.50 36.03 2.27
C ALA A 378 8.36 35.09 2.74
N PRO A 379 8.60 33.76 2.83
CA PRO A 379 7.70 32.80 3.47
C PRO A 379 8.16 32.45 4.90
N GLY A 380 7.85 33.30 5.89
CA GLY A 380 8.42 33.17 7.25
C GLY A 380 7.47 33.36 8.44
N THR A 381 6.15 33.43 8.24
CA THR A 381 5.21 33.81 9.34
C THR A 381 3.84 33.12 9.34
N ARG A 382 3.50 32.28 8.34
CA ARG A 382 2.10 31.82 8.17
C ARG A 382 1.65 30.62 9.02
N PHE A 383 2.55 29.83 9.60
CA PHE A 383 2.18 28.63 10.38
C PHE A 383 2.10 28.83 11.90
N SER A 384 2.90 29.71 12.50
CA SER A 384 2.83 29.99 13.95
C SER A 384 1.54 30.73 14.35
N ALA A 385 1.10 31.67 13.52
CA ALA A 385 -0.13 32.45 13.75
C ALA A 385 -1.39 31.56 13.88
N LEU A 386 -1.47 30.46 13.11
CA LEU A 386 -2.62 29.55 13.11
C LEU A 386 -2.74 28.70 14.40
N ARG A 387 -1.63 28.47 15.12
CA ARG A 387 -1.66 27.76 16.42
C ARG A 387 -1.97 28.72 17.58
N ALA A 388 -1.47 29.96 17.52
CA ALA A 388 -1.80 31.01 18.48
C ALA A 388 -3.27 31.48 18.38
N LEU A 389 -3.83 31.63 17.17
CA LEU A 389 -5.23 32.05 16.95
C LEU A 389 -6.29 31.04 17.42
N ARG A 390 -5.90 29.82 17.83
CA ARG A 390 -6.81 28.86 18.49
C ARG A 390 -6.98 29.08 20.00
N ALA A 391 -6.10 29.84 20.64
CA ALA A 391 -6.18 30.12 22.08
C ALA A 391 -7.01 31.38 22.43
N ALA A 392 -7.43 32.17 21.42
CA ALA A 392 -8.06 33.48 21.62
C ALA A 392 -9.29 33.71 20.73
N ARG A 393 -10.21 32.73 20.68
CA ARG A 393 -11.57 32.93 20.13
C ARG A 393 -12.62 32.76 21.23
N THR A 394 -12.90 33.85 21.93
CA THR A 394 -14.17 34.02 22.64
C THR A 394 -15.30 33.99 21.62
N THR A 395 -16.18 33.00 21.71
CA THR A 395 -17.37 32.92 20.87
C THR A 395 -18.38 34.02 21.24
N PRO A 396 -19.06 34.66 20.28
CA PRO A 396 -20.20 35.50 20.60
C PRO A 396 -21.35 34.61 21.10
N ALA A 397 -21.94 34.96 22.24
CA ALA A 397 -23.10 34.24 22.76
C ALA A 397 -24.33 34.54 21.89
N ILE A 398 -24.80 33.53 21.17
CA ILE A 398 -26.10 33.52 20.47
C ILE A 398 -27.09 32.86 21.45
N PRO A 399 -28.30 33.42 21.67
CA PRO A 399 -29.21 32.94 22.70
C PRO A 399 -29.68 31.51 22.42
N ALA A 400 -29.72 30.69 23.47
CA ALA A 400 -30.08 29.28 23.38
C ALA A 400 -31.56 29.10 23.00
N SER A 401 -31.81 28.42 21.88
CA SER A 401 -33.11 27.91 21.47
C SER A 401 -33.06 26.39 21.25
N THR A 402 -32.54 25.66 22.25
CA THR A 402 -32.28 24.21 22.21
C THR A 402 -33.07 23.46 23.30
N SER A 403 -34.34 23.84 23.52
CA SER A 403 -35.16 23.36 24.66
C SER A 403 -36.14 22.22 24.33
N ALA A 404 -36.37 21.91 23.05
CA ALA A 404 -37.39 20.94 22.63
C ALA A 404 -36.85 19.53 22.34
N LEU A 405 -35.80 19.40 21.53
CA LEU A 405 -35.29 18.10 21.04
C LEU A 405 -34.41 17.34 22.06
N ALA A 406 -33.77 18.04 23.00
CA ALA A 406 -32.92 17.43 24.03
C ALA A 406 -33.64 16.42 24.95
N ARG A 407 -34.98 16.34 24.89
CA ARG A 407 -35.80 15.35 25.61
C ARG A 407 -35.93 14.00 24.91
N LEU A 408 -35.47 13.87 23.66
CA LEU A 408 -35.52 12.63 22.86
C LEU A 408 -34.13 11.99 22.66
N LEU A 409 -33.05 12.67 23.04
CA LEU A 409 -31.69 12.14 22.93
C LEU A 409 -31.43 11.13 24.05
N SER A 410 -31.15 9.89 23.69
CA SER A 410 -30.72 8.83 24.60
C SER A 410 -29.48 8.14 24.06
N THR A 411 -28.41 8.09 24.87
CA THR A 411 -27.08 7.59 24.46
C THR A 411 -26.69 6.33 25.20
N LEU A 412 -26.26 5.30 24.46
CA LEU A 412 -25.64 4.08 24.96
C LEU A 412 -24.11 4.16 24.77
N ALA A 413 -23.38 4.35 25.86
CA ALA A 413 -21.92 4.31 25.90
C ALA A 413 -21.45 2.86 26.10
N VAL A 414 -20.91 2.24 25.05
CA VAL A 414 -20.37 0.87 25.09
C VAL A 414 -18.99 0.91 25.72
N LEU A 415 -18.85 0.28 26.88
CA LEU A 415 -17.62 0.26 27.65
C LEU A 415 -16.81 -0.99 27.33
N GLU A 416 -15.54 -0.79 26.98
CA GLU A 416 -14.52 -1.82 26.87
C GLU A 416 -13.97 -2.11 28.28
N GLN A 417 -13.96 -3.39 28.66
CA GLN A 417 -13.38 -3.89 29.90
C GLN A 417 -12.31 -4.94 29.60
N ARG A 418 -11.38 -5.15 30.53
CA ARG A 418 -10.46 -6.28 30.53
C ARG A 418 -10.13 -6.70 31.95
N ASP A 419 -10.22 -8.00 32.25
CA ASP A 419 -9.92 -8.58 33.56
C ASP A 419 -10.68 -7.86 34.70
N GLY A 420 -11.94 -7.47 34.42
CA GLY A 420 -12.82 -6.76 35.36
C GLY A 420 -12.56 -5.24 35.49
N LYS A 421 -11.62 -4.65 34.75
CA LYS A 421 -11.33 -3.20 34.79
C LYS A 421 -11.73 -2.47 33.51
N LEU A 422 -12.25 -1.26 33.63
CA LEU A 422 -12.55 -0.40 32.49
C LEU A 422 -11.27 0.06 31.77
N GLN A 423 -11.30 0.04 30.43
CA GLN A 423 -10.27 0.65 29.60
C GLN A 423 -10.46 2.16 29.47
N SER A 424 -9.37 2.90 29.24
CA SER A 424 -9.41 4.36 29.06
C SER A 424 -10.24 4.81 27.85
N SER A 425 -10.36 3.97 26.83
CA SER A 425 -11.26 4.12 25.67
C SER A 425 -12.73 4.31 26.08
N SER A 426 -13.15 3.65 27.15
CA SER A 426 -14.50 3.74 27.73
C SER A 426 -14.77 5.11 28.34
N LEU A 427 -13.78 5.71 28.99
CA LEU A 427 -13.90 7.08 29.55
C LEU A 427 -14.11 8.11 28.42
N SER A 428 -13.38 7.99 27.31
CA SER A 428 -13.60 8.88 26.16
C SER A 428 -14.97 8.70 25.50
N ALA A 429 -15.53 7.49 25.49
CA ALA A 429 -16.90 7.25 25.04
C ALA A 429 -17.93 7.98 25.93
N ILE A 430 -17.73 7.94 27.25
CA ILE A 430 -18.57 8.66 28.21
C ILE A 430 -18.43 10.18 28.04
N ALA A 431 -17.22 10.73 27.89
CA ALA A 431 -17.01 12.16 27.64
C ALA A 431 -17.73 12.65 26.36
N ALA A 432 -17.69 11.86 25.30
CA ALA A 432 -18.40 12.17 24.06
C ALA A 432 -19.93 12.10 24.22
N ALA A 433 -20.44 11.10 24.93
CA ALA A 433 -21.87 10.97 25.25
C ALA A 433 -22.37 12.15 26.10
N GLN A 434 -21.61 12.57 27.12
CA GLN A 434 -21.93 13.74 27.94
C GLN A 434 -21.94 15.05 27.13
N LYS A 435 -21.12 15.13 26.07
CA LYS A 435 -21.08 16.28 25.16
C LYS A 435 -22.25 16.31 24.16
N LEU A 436 -22.81 15.15 23.79
CA LEU A 436 -24.08 15.07 23.05
C LEU A 436 -25.26 15.57 23.90
N GLY A 437 -25.21 15.28 25.21
CA GLY A 437 -26.30 15.57 26.13
C GLY A 437 -27.42 14.54 26.10
N GLY A 438 -28.47 14.79 26.88
CA GLY A 438 -29.48 13.79 27.20
C GLY A 438 -29.00 12.74 28.22
N PRO A 439 -29.87 11.80 28.62
CA PRO A 439 -29.48 10.64 29.42
C PRO A 439 -28.41 9.78 28.74
N VAL A 440 -27.42 9.36 29.55
CA VAL A 440 -26.34 8.45 29.14
C VAL A 440 -26.43 7.16 29.96
N THR A 441 -26.65 6.05 29.28
CA THR A 441 -26.54 4.69 29.83
C THR A 441 -25.21 4.08 29.41
N ALA A 442 -24.48 3.48 30.34
CA ALA A 442 -23.33 2.64 30.01
C ALA A 442 -23.77 1.20 29.69
N PHE A 443 -23.03 0.51 28.82
CA PHE A 443 -23.19 -0.92 28.56
C PHE A 443 -21.87 -1.66 28.77
N VAL A 444 -21.87 -2.75 29.54
CA VAL A 444 -20.70 -3.62 29.76
C VAL A 444 -21.12 -5.09 29.84
N ALA A 445 -20.33 -5.99 29.27
CA ALA A 445 -20.56 -7.44 29.34
C ALA A 445 -19.25 -8.22 29.54
N GLY A 446 -19.34 -9.37 30.22
CA GLY A 446 -18.20 -10.22 30.55
C GLY A 446 -18.45 -11.10 31.77
N ALA A 447 -17.41 -11.74 32.30
CA ALA A 447 -17.50 -12.54 33.52
C ALA A 447 -17.43 -11.65 34.78
N GLY A 448 -18.42 -11.75 35.68
CA GLY A 448 -18.42 -11.02 36.96
C GLY A 448 -18.43 -9.49 36.83
N VAL A 449 -18.92 -8.96 35.70
CA VAL A 449 -18.84 -7.51 35.42
C VAL A 449 -19.72 -6.66 36.33
N LYS A 450 -20.82 -7.19 36.92
CA LYS A 450 -21.66 -6.40 37.85
C LYS A 450 -20.88 -5.95 39.08
N GLY A 451 -20.07 -6.85 39.65
CA GLY A 451 -19.26 -6.58 40.83
C GLY A 451 -17.94 -5.84 40.55
N THR A 452 -17.57 -5.64 39.28
CA THR A 452 -16.26 -5.10 38.88
C THR A 452 -16.43 -3.88 37.97
N SER A 453 -16.37 -4.05 36.65
CA SER A 453 -16.41 -2.95 35.67
C SER A 453 -17.70 -2.14 35.68
N ALA A 454 -18.85 -2.76 35.99
CA ALA A 454 -20.12 -2.05 36.11
C ALA A 454 -20.20 -1.23 37.41
N ALA A 455 -19.62 -1.75 38.50
CA ALA A 455 -19.50 -1.02 39.77
C ALA A 455 -18.53 0.16 39.63
N GLU A 456 -17.41 -0.01 38.91
CA GLU A 456 -16.50 1.07 38.51
C GLU A 456 -17.24 2.12 37.66
N ALA A 457 -17.99 1.68 36.63
CA ALA A 457 -18.79 2.57 35.79
C ALA A 457 -19.84 3.34 36.60
N ALA A 458 -20.51 2.70 37.57
CA ALA A 458 -21.58 3.33 38.35
C ALA A 458 -21.10 4.54 39.19
N GLN A 459 -19.81 4.60 39.52
CA GLN A 459 -19.18 5.73 40.22
C GLN A 459 -18.84 6.90 39.29
N ILE A 460 -18.92 6.73 37.97
CA ILE A 460 -18.60 7.77 37.00
C ILE A 460 -19.74 8.79 36.95
N LYS A 461 -19.41 10.06 37.20
CA LYS A 461 -20.37 11.16 37.21
C LYS A 461 -20.91 11.40 35.80
N GLY A 462 -22.23 11.51 35.68
CA GLY A 462 -22.92 11.81 34.41
C GLY A 462 -23.40 10.58 33.63
N LEU A 463 -23.34 9.38 34.23
CA LEU A 463 -24.15 8.24 33.82
C LEU A 463 -25.45 8.21 34.63
N GLU A 464 -26.56 7.84 33.99
CA GLU A 464 -27.84 7.56 34.68
C GLU A 464 -27.91 6.09 35.11
N LYS A 465 -27.51 5.20 34.19
CA LYS A 465 -27.65 3.75 34.32
C LYS A 465 -26.43 3.01 33.80
N VAL A 466 -26.21 1.79 34.28
CA VAL A 466 -25.22 0.85 33.75
C VAL A 466 -25.93 -0.48 33.45
N ILE A 467 -26.11 -0.80 32.17
CA ILE A 467 -26.58 -2.11 31.74
C ILE A 467 -25.40 -3.08 31.79
N ALA A 468 -25.53 -4.13 32.59
CA ALA A 468 -24.53 -5.17 32.76
C ALA A 468 -25.08 -6.54 32.32
N VAL A 469 -24.30 -7.27 31.54
CA VAL A 469 -24.61 -8.66 31.13
C VAL A 469 -23.48 -9.59 31.57
N GLU A 470 -23.80 -10.53 32.46
CA GLU A 470 -22.82 -11.46 33.03
C GLU A 470 -22.84 -12.81 32.32
N ASN A 471 -21.84 -13.03 31.46
CA ASN A 471 -21.63 -14.29 30.77
C ASN A 471 -20.15 -14.39 30.35
N GLU A 472 -19.52 -15.53 30.63
CA GLU A 472 -18.12 -15.80 30.29
C GLU A 472 -17.86 -15.70 28.78
N ALA A 473 -18.87 -15.99 27.95
CA ALA A 473 -18.81 -15.86 26.49
C ALA A 473 -18.46 -14.44 26.00
N TYR A 474 -18.68 -13.40 26.81
CA TYR A 474 -18.39 -12.01 26.45
C TYR A 474 -17.05 -11.50 27.00
N GLU A 475 -16.33 -12.27 27.83
CA GLU A 475 -15.11 -11.81 28.53
C GLU A 475 -13.98 -11.39 27.58
N LYS A 476 -13.86 -12.05 26.42
CA LYS A 476 -12.86 -11.70 25.39
C LYS A 476 -13.35 -10.70 24.35
N GLY A 477 -14.56 -10.14 24.51
CA GLY A 477 -15.09 -9.06 23.66
C GLY A 477 -15.18 -9.40 22.17
N LEU A 478 -15.44 -10.67 21.81
CA LEU A 478 -15.46 -11.12 20.41
C LEU A 478 -16.63 -10.46 19.64
N PRO A 479 -16.38 -9.81 18.49
CA PRO A 479 -17.41 -9.04 17.78
C PRO A 479 -18.50 -9.92 17.13
N GLU A 480 -18.30 -11.22 17.02
CA GLU A 480 -19.26 -12.21 16.51
C GLU A 480 -20.50 -12.35 17.41
N ASN A 481 -20.32 -12.55 18.72
CA ASN A 481 -21.41 -12.72 19.68
C ASN A 481 -21.76 -11.40 20.42
N TYR A 482 -20.79 -10.49 20.58
CA TYR A 482 -21.04 -9.21 21.24
C TYR A 482 -21.89 -8.25 20.38
N ALA A 483 -21.83 -8.34 19.05
CA ALA A 483 -22.65 -7.47 18.18
C ALA A 483 -24.16 -7.77 18.29
N PRO A 484 -24.64 -9.04 18.18
CA PRO A 484 -26.05 -9.36 18.41
C PRO A 484 -26.55 -9.02 19.83
N LEU A 485 -25.73 -9.31 20.86
CA LEU A 485 -25.98 -8.91 22.24
C LEU A 485 -26.28 -7.40 22.35
N LEU A 486 -25.39 -6.58 21.78
CA LEU A 486 -25.55 -5.13 21.84
C LEU A 486 -26.78 -4.68 21.05
N VAL A 487 -27.04 -5.24 19.86
CA VAL A 487 -28.22 -4.89 19.03
C VAL A 487 -29.55 -5.16 19.75
N GLU A 488 -29.66 -6.25 20.52
CA GLU A 488 -30.86 -6.52 21.32
C GLU A 488 -31.07 -5.47 22.41
N ASN A 489 -30.01 -5.14 23.16
CA ASN A 489 -30.07 -4.12 24.21
C ASN A 489 -30.30 -2.72 23.66
N ILE A 490 -29.77 -2.40 22.46
CA ILE A 490 -30.04 -1.16 21.73
C ILE A 490 -31.54 -1.02 21.44
N LYS A 491 -32.17 -2.08 20.90
CA LYS A 491 -33.59 -2.08 20.57
C LYS A 491 -34.48 -2.04 21.81
N LYS A 492 -34.12 -2.75 22.87
CA LYS A 492 -34.87 -2.81 24.14
C LYS A 492 -34.88 -1.46 24.88
N GLY A 493 -33.81 -0.67 24.80
CA GLY A 493 -33.71 0.65 25.43
C GLY A 493 -33.94 1.85 24.51
N GLU A 494 -34.37 1.61 23.26
CA GLU A 494 -34.73 2.65 22.27
C GLU A 494 -33.65 3.73 22.06
N TYR A 495 -32.37 3.35 22.11
CA TYR A 495 -31.24 4.28 22.09
C TYR A 495 -31.04 4.95 20.73
N THR A 496 -30.95 6.29 20.75
CA THR A 496 -30.71 7.12 19.56
C THR A 496 -29.23 7.22 19.16
N HIS A 497 -28.32 7.11 20.12
CA HIS A 497 -26.87 7.31 19.92
C HIS A 497 -26.10 6.16 20.55
N ILE A 498 -25.22 5.51 19.78
CA ILE A 498 -24.40 4.39 20.24
C ILE A 498 -22.94 4.81 20.12
N VAL A 499 -22.22 4.87 21.23
CA VAL A 499 -20.87 5.45 21.30
C VAL A 499 -19.90 4.45 21.90
N ALA A 500 -18.78 4.19 21.22
CA ALA A 500 -17.66 3.42 21.77
C ALA A 500 -16.32 4.14 21.51
N GLY A 501 -15.30 3.84 22.31
CA GLY A 501 -13.95 4.32 22.02
C GLY A 501 -13.42 3.76 20.69
N HIS A 502 -12.61 4.52 19.95
CA HIS A 502 -11.98 4.08 18.69
C HIS A 502 -10.79 3.12 18.91
N SER A 503 -10.93 2.20 19.88
CA SER A 503 -9.99 1.14 20.23
C SER A 503 -10.07 -0.04 19.25
N ALA A 504 -9.28 -1.10 19.48
CA ALA A 504 -9.39 -2.33 18.70
C ALA A 504 -10.80 -2.95 18.81
N PHE A 505 -11.35 -2.99 20.02
CA PHE A 505 -12.71 -3.44 20.32
C PHE A 505 -13.78 -2.60 19.60
N GLY A 506 -13.78 -1.28 19.78
CA GLY A 506 -14.78 -0.42 19.12
C GLY A 506 -14.72 -0.45 17.59
N LYS A 507 -13.51 -0.63 17.01
CA LYS A 507 -13.31 -0.78 15.56
C LYS A 507 -13.78 -2.13 15.01
N SER A 508 -13.73 -3.21 15.80
CA SER A 508 -14.20 -4.53 15.35
C SER A 508 -15.71 -4.71 15.56
N LEU A 509 -16.25 -4.13 16.64
CA LEU A 509 -17.64 -4.27 17.06
C LEU A 509 -18.61 -3.35 16.30
N LEU A 510 -18.43 -2.02 16.38
CA LEU A 510 -19.47 -1.09 15.93
C LEU A 510 -19.80 -1.12 14.43
N PRO A 511 -18.88 -1.41 13.50
CA PRO A 511 -19.25 -1.60 12.10
C PRO A 511 -20.22 -2.78 11.87
N ARG A 512 -20.16 -3.84 12.69
CA ARG A 512 -21.09 -4.96 12.62
C ARG A 512 -22.45 -4.59 13.20
N VAL A 513 -22.46 -3.88 14.33
CA VAL A 513 -23.67 -3.36 14.98
C VAL A 513 -24.42 -2.43 14.03
N ALA A 514 -23.72 -1.51 13.37
CA ALA A 514 -24.29 -0.62 12.37
C ALA A 514 -24.90 -1.39 11.18
N ALA A 515 -24.21 -2.41 10.67
CA ALA A 515 -24.73 -3.27 9.60
C ALA A 515 -25.96 -4.11 10.01
N LEU A 516 -26.03 -4.56 11.27
CA LEU A 516 -27.21 -5.28 11.82
C LEU A 516 -28.42 -4.37 12.10
N LEU A 517 -28.18 -3.06 12.21
CA LEU A 517 -29.21 -2.03 12.38
C LEU A 517 -29.58 -1.32 11.06
N ASP A 518 -28.87 -1.62 9.96
CA ASP A 518 -28.98 -0.96 8.66
C ASP A 518 -28.78 0.57 8.72
N VAL A 519 -27.73 1.01 9.43
CA VAL A 519 -27.36 2.44 9.59
C VAL A 519 -25.88 2.70 9.30
N GLN A 520 -25.52 3.95 9.03
CA GLN A 520 -24.14 4.38 8.81
C GLN A 520 -23.34 4.45 10.13
N GLN A 521 -22.13 3.89 10.11
CA GLN A 521 -21.14 4.09 11.18
C GLN A 521 -20.26 5.32 10.89
N VAL A 522 -20.24 6.28 11.82
CA VAL A 522 -19.34 7.44 11.76
C VAL A 522 -18.12 7.15 12.64
N SER A 523 -16.98 6.93 12.00
CA SER A 523 -15.75 6.47 12.67
C SER A 523 -14.78 7.59 13.09
N ASP A 524 -14.03 7.35 14.17
CA ASP A 524 -12.93 8.20 14.64
C ASP A 524 -13.32 9.69 14.78
N ILE A 525 -14.51 9.96 15.34
CA ILE A 525 -14.96 11.33 15.52
C ILE A 525 -14.06 12.06 16.53
N THR A 526 -13.81 13.34 16.26
CA THR A 526 -12.95 14.24 17.04
C THR A 526 -13.70 15.48 17.54
N GLY A 527 -14.92 15.71 17.02
CA GLY A 527 -15.80 16.79 17.41
C GLY A 527 -17.27 16.43 17.16
N ILE A 528 -18.14 17.14 17.84
CA ILE A 528 -19.60 17.02 17.78
C ILE A 528 -20.09 18.46 17.66
N GLU A 529 -20.83 18.76 16.59
CA GLU A 529 -21.37 20.09 16.29
C GLU A 529 -22.86 20.16 16.65
N SER A 530 -23.60 19.07 16.44
CA SER A 530 -25.00 18.87 16.83
C SER A 530 -25.26 17.38 17.15
N GLU A 531 -26.50 17.04 17.49
CA GLU A 531 -26.96 15.65 17.65
C GLU A 531 -26.75 14.77 16.41
N ASP A 532 -26.81 15.34 15.21
CA ASP A 532 -26.69 14.60 13.95
C ASP A 532 -25.38 14.86 13.18
N THR A 533 -24.56 15.84 13.62
CA THR A 533 -23.41 16.34 12.88
C THR A 533 -22.09 16.21 13.64
N PHE A 534 -21.15 15.47 13.03
CA PHE A 534 -19.90 15.02 13.65
C PHE A 534 -18.68 15.43 12.82
N VAL A 535 -17.58 15.75 13.50
CA VAL A 535 -16.32 16.15 12.87
C VAL A 535 -15.30 15.03 12.98
N ARG A 536 -14.79 14.53 11.85
CA ARG A 536 -13.80 13.44 11.79
C ARG A 536 -12.63 13.73 10.84
N PRO A 537 -11.39 13.29 11.15
CA PRO A 537 -10.27 13.36 10.23
C PRO A 537 -10.36 12.26 9.16
N ILE A 538 -9.91 12.58 7.94
CA ILE A 538 -9.71 11.64 6.84
C ILE A 538 -8.31 11.84 6.22
N TYR A 539 -7.82 10.85 5.46
CA TYR A 539 -6.46 10.85 4.89
C TYR A 539 -5.37 11.15 5.93
N ALA A 540 -5.32 10.36 7.01
CA ALA A 540 -4.46 10.60 8.18
C ALA A 540 -4.69 11.96 8.89
N GLY A 541 -5.85 12.57 8.64
CA GLY A 541 -6.23 13.90 9.09
C GLY A 541 -5.44 15.02 8.40
N ASN A 542 -5.10 14.83 7.12
CA ASN A 542 -4.74 15.92 6.20
C ASN A 542 -5.98 16.73 5.79
N ALA A 543 -7.17 16.12 5.86
CA ALA A 543 -8.45 16.79 5.74
C ALA A 543 -9.34 16.46 6.94
N ILE A 544 -10.18 17.41 7.32
CA ILE A 544 -11.21 17.26 8.35
C ILE A 544 -12.56 17.33 7.63
N LEU A 545 -13.42 16.36 7.92
CA LEU A 545 -14.74 16.21 7.32
C LEU A 545 -15.80 16.41 8.40
N THR A 546 -16.75 17.30 8.15
CA THR A 546 -18.00 17.38 8.90
C THR A 546 -19.01 16.45 8.21
N VAL A 547 -19.61 15.54 8.97
CA VAL A 547 -20.55 14.52 8.49
C VAL A 547 -21.86 14.67 9.25
N GLN A 548 -22.94 15.00 8.55
CA GLN A 548 -24.30 14.93 9.06
C GLN A 548 -24.91 13.58 8.70
N SER A 549 -25.52 12.89 9.66
CA SER A 549 -26.23 11.62 9.42
C SER A 549 -27.75 11.82 9.49
N THR A 550 -28.45 11.34 8.46
CA THR A 550 -29.93 11.30 8.41
C THR A 550 -30.54 10.09 9.10
N ASP A 551 -29.73 9.14 9.57
CA ASP A 551 -30.20 7.89 10.15
C ASP A 551 -30.84 8.11 11.53
N ALA A 552 -31.84 7.30 11.88
CA ALA A 552 -32.51 7.41 13.17
C ALA A 552 -31.54 7.14 14.34
N ILE A 553 -30.73 6.09 14.23
CA ILE A 553 -29.73 5.66 15.22
C ILE A 553 -28.33 6.03 14.73
N LYS A 554 -27.56 6.75 15.55
CA LYS A 554 -26.21 7.23 15.22
C LYS A 554 -25.17 6.30 15.84
N VAL A 555 -24.40 5.57 15.04
CA VAL A 555 -23.35 4.65 15.54
C VAL A 555 -21.98 5.28 15.38
N LEU A 556 -21.33 5.60 16.51
CA LEU A 556 -20.16 6.48 16.59
C LEU A 556 -18.97 5.76 17.25
N THR A 557 -17.76 5.86 16.66
CA THR A 557 -16.52 5.61 17.41
C THR A 557 -15.76 6.89 17.67
N VAL A 558 -15.32 7.13 18.90
CA VAL A 558 -14.72 8.40 19.33
C VAL A 558 -13.21 8.30 19.49
N ARG A 559 -12.48 9.31 19.01
CA ARG A 559 -11.04 9.40 19.19
C ARG A 559 -10.73 9.67 20.67
N GLY A 560 -10.03 8.76 21.33
CA GLY A 560 -9.72 8.87 22.76
C GLY A 560 -8.95 10.14 23.16
N THR A 561 -8.14 10.69 22.24
CA THR A 561 -7.39 11.93 22.46
C THR A 561 -8.22 13.21 22.31
N SER A 562 -9.46 13.13 21.81
CA SER A 562 -10.34 14.29 21.56
C SER A 562 -11.43 14.47 22.61
N PHE A 563 -11.68 13.46 23.44
CA PHE A 563 -12.69 13.47 24.50
C PHE A 563 -12.04 12.95 25.78
N GLN A 564 -11.74 13.87 26.70
CA GLN A 564 -11.02 13.65 27.96
C GLN A 564 -11.83 14.23 29.14
N ASP A 565 -11.25 14.24 30.34
CA ASP A 565 -11.77 14.95 31.52
C ASP A 565 -13.11 14.44 32.11
N VAL A 566 -13.37 13.14 32.03
CA VAL A 566 -14.48 12.50 32.79
C VAL A 566 -14.14 12.44 34.27
N THR A 567 -15.07 12.88 35.13
CA THR A 567 -14.95 12.69 36.59
C THR A 567 -15.38 11.26 36.95
N THR A 568 -14.42 10.40 37.30
CA THR A 568 -14.63 8.97 37.58
C THR A 568 -15.22 8.66 38.97
N THR A 569 -15.48 9.68 39.79
CA THR A 569 -16.00 9.55 41.15
C THR A 569 -17.20 10.46 41.39
N GLY A 570 -18.09 10.06 42.30
CA GLY A 570 -19.27 10.85 42.68
C GLY A 570 -20.48 10.72 41.73
N GLY A 571 -20.47 9.73 40.84
CA GLY A 571 -21.67 9.18 40.21
C GLY A 571 -22.41 8.20 41.13
N SER A 572 -23.66 7.91 40.78
CA SER A 572 -24.53 6.97 41.51
C SER A 572 -25.50 6.25 40.57
N ALA A 573 -25.01 5.84 39.39
CA ALA A 573 -25.85 5.23 38.37
C ALA A 573 -26.36 3.85 38.81
N SER A 574 -27.62 3.52 38.50
CA SER A 574 -28.18 2.20 38.84
C SER A 574 -27.66 1.12 37.88
N ILE A 575 -27.19 0.01 38.43
CA ILE A 575 -26.80 -1.17 37.64
C ILE A 575 -28.07 -1.98 37.33
N GLU A 576 -28.38 -2.15 36.05
CA GLU A 576 -29.53 -2.91 35.54
C GLU A 576 -29.05 -4.13 34.74
N GLU A 577 -29.86 -5.19 34.71
CA GLU A 577 -29.54 -6.41 33.99
C GLU A 577 -29.95 -6.32 32.51
N GLY A 578 -28.98 -6.51 31.62
CA GLY A 578 -29.22 -6.52 30.17
C GLY A 578 -29.87 -7.82 29.68
N SER A 579 -30.34 -7.80 28.44
CA SER A 579 -30.80 -9.00 27.73
C SER A 579 -29.61 -9.77 27.16
N ASP A 580 -29.64 -11.10 27.22
CA ASP A 580 -28.61 -11.98 26.62
C ASP A 580 -29.24 -12.93 25.57
N PRO A 581 -28.99 -12.73 24.26
CA PRO A 581 -29.51 -13.62 23.22
C PRO A 581 -28.85 -15.00 23.20
N ASN A 582 -27.79 -15.23 23.99
CA ASN A 582 -27.01 -16.46 24.02
C ASN A 582 -26.55 -16.89 22.60
N THR A 583 -26.03 -15.94 21.83
CA THR A 583 -25.69 -16.16 20.41
C THR A 583 -24.57 -17.20 20.26
N PRO A 584 -24.74 -18.23 19.40
CA PRO A 584 -23.71 -19.26 19.18
C PRO A 584 -22.38 -18.68 18.68
N LEU A 585 -21.28 -19.10 19.31
CA LEU A 585 -19.92 -18.77 18.89
C LEU A 585 -19.54 -19.51 17.60
N GLN A 586 -19.34 -18.76 16.50
CA GLN A 586 -18.75 -19.29 15.26
C GLN A 586 -17.21 -19.27 15.28
N THR A 587 -16.62 -18.61 16.27
CA THR A 587 -15.19 -18.39 16.43
C THR A 587 -14.79 -18.60 17.87
N THR A 588 -13.71 -19.33 18.10
CA THR A 588 -13.18 -19.62 19.44
C THR A 588 -11.91 -18.80 19.69
N TRP A 589 -11.83 -18.14 20.85
CA TRP A 589 -10.59 -17.53 21.32
C TRP A 589 -9.65 -18.65 21.83
N VAL A 590 -8.41 -18.68 21.35
CA VAL A 590 -7.46 -19.77 21.65
C VAL A 590 -6.35 -19.32 22.60
N SER A 591 -5.74 -18.17 22.34
CA SER A 591 -4.66 -17.61 23.15
C SER A 591 -4.46 -16.11 22.90
N GLU A 592 -3.81 -15.45 23.86
CA GLU A 592 -3.25 -14.11 23.69
C GLU A 592 -1.89 -14.05 24.40
N GLU A 593 -0.92 -13.38 23.79
CA GLU A 593 0.37 -13.08 24.42
C GLU A 593 0.49 -11.57 24.60
N LEU A 594 0.59 -11.13 25.86
CA LEU A 594 0.61 -9.72 26.22
C LEU A 594 1.97 -9.34 26.80
N ALA A 595 2.63 -8.38 26.17
CA ALA A 595 3.84 -7.77 26.69
C ALA A 595 3.52 -7.03 28.01
N LYS A 596 3.79 -7.69 29.14
CA LYS A 596 3.68 -7.07 30.47
C LYS A 596 4.82 -6.08 30.64
N SER A 597 4.49 -4.84 31.00
CA SER A 597 5.47 -3.79 31.31
C SER A 597 5.06 -3.06 32.58
N GLU A 598 6.05 -2.77 33.42
CA GLU A 598 5.93 -1.85 34.57
C GLU A 598 5.73 -0.38 34.12
N ARG A 599 5.99 -0.07 32.84
CA ARG A 599 5.91 1.29 32.30
C ARG A 599 4.47 1.70 31.98
N PRO A 600 4.16 3.02 31.99
CA PRO A 600 2.86 3.53 31.55
C PRO A 600 2.50 3.04 30.15
N ASP A 601 1.22 2.69 29.91
CA ASP A 601 0.81 2.32 28.55
C ASP A 601 0.92 3.52 27.60
N LEU A 602 1.45 3.23 26.42
CA LEU A 602 1.71 4.21 25.37
C LEU A 602 0.45 4.97 24.91
N GLY A 603 -0.75 4.40 25.03
CA GLY A 603 -2.02 5.04 24.70
C GLY A 603 -2.54 6.02 25.75
N THR A 604 -2.11 5.91 27.01
CA THR A 604 -2.60 6.73 28.14
C THR A 604 -1.53 7.62 28.78
N ALA A 605 -0.26 7.41 28.46
CA ALA A 605 0.85 8.14 29.07
C ALA A 605 0.80 9.65 28.80
N SER A 606 1.00 10.44 29.86
CA SER A 606 1.10 11.90 29.79
C SER A 606 2.39 12.38 29.11
N ARG A 607 3.41 11.53 29.03
CA ARG A 607 4.72 11.76 28.40
C ARG A 607 5.12 10.52 27.61
N VAL A 608 5.65 10.71 26.41
CA VAL A 608 6.16 9.62 25.56
C VAL A 608 7.56 9.98 25.07
N VAL A 609 8.50 9.04 25.21
CA VAL A 609 9.83 9.10 24.59
C VAL A 609 9.90 8.05 23.50
N SER A 610 10.20 8.45 22.27
CA SER A 610 10.04 7.62 21.07
C SER A 610 11.31 7.47 20.26
N GLY A 611 11.71 6.22 19.99
CA GLY A 611 12.92 5.87 19.25
C GLY A 611 12.68 5.57 17.76
N GLY A 612 13.59 6.05 16.91
CA GLY A 612 13.55 5.84 15.47
C GLY A 612 14.62 4.91 14.92
N ARG A 613 14.58 4.68 13.60
CA ARG A 613 15.61 3.91 12.87
C ARG A 613 17.03 4.49 13.05
N GLY A 614 17.16 5.78 13.42
CA GLY A 614 18.45 6.40 13.73
C GLY A 614 19.24 5.71 14.85
N LEU A 615 18.59 4.92 15.71
CA LEU A 615 19.21 4.14 16.79
C LEU A 615 20.00 2.91 16.31
N LYS A 616 19.84 2.49 15.04
CA LYS A 616 20.55 1.39 14.36
C LYS A 616 20.27 -0.04 14.84
N ASN A 617 20.09 -0.30 16.14
CA ASN A 617 19.82 -1.63 16.68
C ASN A 617 19.00 -1.58 17.99
N LYS A 618 18.75 -2.75 18.58
CA LYS A 618 18.01 -2.90 19.85
C LYS A 618 18.81 -2.40 21.05
N GLU A 619 20.10 -2.72 21.07
CA GLU A 619 20.99 -2.44 22.20
C GLU A 619 21.13 -0.93 22.43
N GLU A 620 21.30 -0.14 21.36
CA GLU A 620 21.35 1.31 21.43
C GLU A 620 19.97 1.95 21.69
N PHE A 621 18.88 1.31 21.24
CA PHE A 621 17.53 1.73 21.61
C PHE A 621 17.36 1.62 23.13
N GLU A 622 17.67 0.46 23.72
CA GLU A 622 17.59 0.23 25.16
C GLU A 622 18.60 1.12 25.92
N ARG A 623 19.82 1.32 25.42
CA ARG A 623 20.82 2.19 26.06
C ARG A 623 20.44 3.67 26.13
N LEU A 624 19.69 4.18 25.14
CA LEU A 624 19.42 5.61 24.99
C LEU A 624 17.97 6.01 25.33
N ILE A 625 16.99 5.28 24.81
CA ILE A 625 15.58 5.66 24.93
C ILE A 625 15.03 5.30 26.31
N VAL A 626 15.41 4.14 26.85
CA VAL A 626 14.86 3.65 28.12
C VAL A 626 15.28 4.53 29.31
N PRO A 627 16.57 4.88 29.53
CA PRO A 627 16.95 5.75 30.63
C PRO A 627 16.33 7.14 30.56
N LEU A 628 16.13 7.69 29.36
CA LEU A 628 15.45 8.98 29.17
C LEU A 628 13.95 8.86 29.49
N ALA A 629 13.29 7.78 29.06
CA ALA A 629 11.89 7.52 29.38
C ALA A 629 11.67 7.35 30.88
N ASP A 630 12.50 6.52 31.53
CA ASP A 630 12.43 6.24 32.96
C ASP A 630 12.70 7.51 33.79
N THR A 631 13.67 8.35 33.40
CA THR A 631 13.95 9.66 34.03
C THR A 631 12.76 10.63 33.90
N LEU A 632 12.04 10.60 32.78
CA LEU A 632 10.88 11.46 32.53
C LEU A 632 9.56 10.91 33.09
N GLY A 633 9.52 9.68 33.61
CA GLY A 633 8.28 8.98 33.96
C GLY A 633 7.38 8.75 32.74
N ALA A 634 7.98 8.50 31.57
CA ALA A 634 7.32 8.46 30.27
C ALA A 634 7.13 7.02 29.75
N ALA A 635 6.13 6.82 28.90
CA ALA A 635 6.04 5.61 28.11
C ALA A 635 7.10 5.58 27.00
N VAL A 636 7.54 4.38 26.65
CA VAL A 636 8.44 4.15 25.51
C VAL A 636 7.59 3.92 24.26
N GLY A 637 7.90 4.67 23.20
CA GLY A 637 7.33 4.48 21.86
C GLY A 637 8.41 4.21 20.81
N ALA A 638 7.99 3.79 19.62
CA ALA A 638 8.90 3.61 18.50
C ALA A 638 8.23 3.93 17.15
N SER A 639 9.05 4.35 16.19
CA SER A 639 8.62 4.39 14.79
C SER A 639 8.47 2.98 14.22
N ARG A 640 7.52 2.79 13.29
CA ARG A 640 7.38 1.53 12.55
C ARG A 640 8.70 1.02 11.96
N ALA A 641 9.57 1.91 11.49
CA ALA A 641 10.86 1.52 10.91
C ALA A 641 11.84 0.89 11.92
N ALA A 642 11.68 1.14 13.22
CA ALA A 642 12.43 0.47 14.28
C ALA A 642 11.81 -0.90 14.63
N VAL A 643 10.48 -0.99 14.67
CA VAL A 643 9.72 -2.24 14.87
C VAL A 643 9.97 -3.23 13.73
N ASP A 644 9.81 -2.80 12.47
CA ASP A 644 10.08 -3.60 11.27
C ASP A 644 11.57 -4.02 11.17
N SER A 645 12.47 -3.38 11.94
CA SER A 645 13.90 -3.73 12.05
C SER A 645 14.23 -4.54 13.31
N GLY A 646 13.24 -4.95 14.10
CA GLY A 646 13.40 -5.78 15.30
C GLY A 646 13.99 -5.08 16.53
N PHE A 647 14.01 -3.73 16.58
CA PHE A 647 14.59 -3.01 17.71
C PHE A 647 13.71 -3.12 18.96
N VAL A 648 12.38 -3.09 18.78
CA VAL A 648 11.38 -3.25 19.83
C VAL A 648 10.12 -3.93 19.30
N ASP A 649 9.27 -4.38 20.22
CA ASP A 649 7.99 -5.01 19.92
C ASP A 649 6.97 -4.07 19.25
N ASN A 650 6.01 -4.66 18.53
CA ASN A 650 4.94 -3.97 17.83
C ASN A 650 4.00 -3.16 18.75
N SER A 651 3.80 -3.60 20.00
CA SER A 651 2.97 -2.89 21.00
C SER A 651 3.44 -1.47 21.33
N LEU A 652 4.71 -1.16 21.05
CA LEU A 652 5.31 0.17 21.24
C LEU A 652 5.24 1.04 19.96
N GLN A 653 4.67 0.55 18.86
CA GLN A 653 4.60 1.29 17.60
C GLN A 653 3.69 2.51 17.71
N VAL A 654 4.23 3.70 17.42
CA VAL A 654 3.45 4.94 17.24
C VAL A 654 3.25 5.25 15.76
N GLY A 655 1.99 5.48 15.37
CA GLY A 655 1.61 5.86 14.00
C GLY A 655 0.25 5.33 13.58
N GLN A 656 -0.13 5.59 12.33
CA GLN A 656 -1.39 5.16 11.70
C GLN A 656 -1.67 3.66 11.81
N THR A 657 -0.63 2.83 11.76
CA THR A 657 -0.73 1.36 11.89
C THR A 657 -0.37 0.84 13.29
N GLY A 658 -0.15 1.75 14.26
CA GLY A 658 0.15 1.43 15.65
C GLY A 658 -0.82 2.13 16.60
N LYS A 659 -0.33 2.54 17.77
CA LYS A 659 -1.08 3.37 18.71
C LYS A 659 -1.06 4.83 18.24
N ASN A 660 -2.20 5.50 18.40
CA ASN A 660 -2.34 6.96 18.28
C ASN A 660 -2.24 7.55 19.70
N VAL A 661 -1.40 8.57 19.88
CA VAL A 661 -1.07 9.13 21.19
C VAL A 661 -1.16 10.66 21.16
N ALA A 662 -1.57 11.26 22.28
CA ALA A 662 -1.57 12.71 22.46
C ALA A 662 -1.08 13.10 23.87
N PRO A 663 0.17 12.75 24.23
CA PRO A 663 0.77 13.17 25.49
C PRO A 663 0.90 14.69 25.58
N GLN A 664 1.16 15.17 26.81
CA GLN A 664 1.59 16.53 27.06
C GLN A 664 2.98 16.79 26.44
N LEU A 665 3.87 15.80 26.49
CA LEU A 665 5.19 15.82 25.86
C LEU A 665 5.41 14.57 25.01
N TYR A 666 5.72 14.77 23.73
CA TYR A 666 6.23 13.74 22.82
C TYR A 666 7.67 14.06 22.44
N LEU A 667 8.64 13.36 23.03
CA LEU A 667 10.05 13.51 22.70
C LEU A 667 10.46 12.39 21.75
N CYS A 668 11.00 12.72 20.57
CA CYS A 668 11.47 11.73 19.60
C CYS A 668 12.95 11.88 19.27
N ALA A 669 13.66 10.75 19.19
CA ALA A 669 15.09 10.71 18.84
C ALA A 669 15.33 9.77 17.64
N GLY A 670 16.00 10.29 16.61
CA GLY A 670 16.31 9.52 15.40
C GLY A 670 15.11 9.16 14.52
N ILE A 671 13.98 9.86 14.69
CA ILE A 671 12.76 9.72 13.89
C ILE A 671 12.71 10.81 12.81
N SER A 672 12.50 10.42 11.55
CA SER A 672 12.48 11.37 10.42
C SER A 672 11.14 12.10 10.22
N GLY A 673 10.06 11.70 10.90
CA GLY A 673 8.74 12.32 10.76
C GLY A 673 7.99 11.90 9.49
N ALA A 674 8.02 10.61 9.13
CA ALA A 674 7.18 10.09 8.04
C ALA A 674 5.67 10.30 8.36
N ILE A 675 4.86 10.63 7.35
CA ILE A 675 3.43 10.98 7.51
C ILE A 675 2.66 9.94 8.33
N GLN A 676 2.94 8.64 8.13
CA GLN A 676 2.31 7.55 8.86
C GLN A 676 2.64 7.57 10.36
N HIS A 677 3.83 8.03 10.75
CA HIS A 677 4.18 8.21 12.14
C HIS A 677 3.52 9.47 12.72
N LEU A 678 3.60 10.59 12.00
CA LEU A 678 2.97 11.87 12.41
C LEU A 678 1.48 11.72 12.65
N ALA A 679 0.78 10.93 11.82
CA ALA A 679 -0.63 10.60 11.97
C ALA A 679 -1.01 10.04 13.36
N GLY A 680 -0.06 9.43 14.07
CA GLY A 680 -0.24 8.85 15.40
C GLY A 680 0.32 9.67 16.57
N MET A 681 0.88 10.86 16.35
CA MET A 681 1.46 11.71 17.41
C MET A 681 1.27 13.22 17.23
N LYS A 682 0.73 13.69 16.09
CA LYS A 682 0.52 15.12 15.79
C LYS A 682 -0.43 15.85 16.75
N ASP A 683 -1.26 15.10 17.49
CA ASP A 683 -2.22 15.64 18.45
C ASP A 683 -1.56 15.91 19.83
N SER A 684 -0.26 15.61 19.99
CA SER A 684 0.53 15.90 21.21
C SER A 684 0.63 17.40 21.49
N LYS A 685 0.64 17.80 22.77
CA LYS A 685 0.68 19.23 23.14
C LYS A 685 2.01 19.89 22.81
N VAL A 686 3.13 19.24 23.18
CA VAL A 686 4.50 19.66 22.87
C VAL A 686 5.24 18.52 22.19
N ILE A 687 5.79 18.78 21.00
CA ILE A 687 6.62 17.84 20.24
C ILE A 687 8.09 18.29 20.32
N ALA A 688 8.95 17.48 20.92
CA ALA A 688 10.40 17.68 20.95
C ALA A 688 11.09 16.66 20.02
N ALA A 689 12.06 17.10 19.23
CA ALA A 689 12.75 16.25 18.25
C ALA A 689 14.28 16.39 18.32
N ILE A 690 14.99 15.26 18.36
CA ILE A 690 16.45 15.16 18.24
C ILE A 690 16.75 14.38 16.96
N ASN A 691 17.40 15.02 15.99
CA ASN A 691 17.78 14.39 14.72
C ASN A 691 19.07 14.99 14.16
N LYS A 692 19.88 14.16 13.51
CA LYS A 692 21.15 14.58 12.88
C LYS A 692 20.95 15.28 11.54
N ASP A 693 19.83 15.02 10.87
CA ASP A 693 19.47 15.62 9.59
C ASP A 693 18.62 16.88 9.78
N PRO A 694 19.13 18.10 9.52
CA PRO A 694 18.37 19.35 9.68
C PRO A 694 17.17 19.46 8.72
N ASP A 695 17.19 18.74 7.59
CA ASP A 695 16.10 18.74 6.61
C ASP A 695 15.02 17.66 6.95
N ALA A 696 15.12 16.98 8.11
CA ALA A 696 14.19 15.94 8.51
C ALA A 696 12.75 16.47 8.68
N PRO A 697 11.73 15.87 8.01
CA PRO A 697 10.34 16.30 8.10
C PRO A 697 9.74 16.46 9.51
N ILE A 698 10.28 15.76 10.52
CA ILE A 698 9.87 15.93 11.92
C ILE A 698 9.99 17.38 12.42
N PHE A 699 10.99 18.13 11.94
CA PHE A 699 11.18 19.53 12.33
C PHE A 699 10.13 20.48 11.76
N GLN A 700 9.30 20.04 10.81
CA GLN A 700 8.16 20.83 10.32
C GLN A 700 6.96 20.82 11.28
N VAL A 701 6.94 19.88 12.23
CA VAL A 701 5.85 19.73 13.23
C VAL A 701 6.34 19.81 14.68
N ALA A 702 7.66 19.75 14.92
CA ALA A 702 8.24 19.87 16.25
C ALA A 702 8.13 21.31 16.78
N ASP A 703 7.75 21.42 18.05
CA ASP A 703 7.75 22.67 18.82
C ASP A 703 9.17 23.04 19.27
N VAL A 704 10.00 22.03 19.56
CA VAL A 704 11.41 22.18 19.92
C VAL A 704 12.24 21.17 19.11
N GLY A 705 13.28 21.64 18.44
CA GLY A 705 14.15 20.80 17.62
C GLY A 705 15.63 20.99 17.95
N LEU A 706 16.35 19.89 18.19
CA LEU A 706 17.81 19.86 18.29
C LEU A 706 18.39 19.12 17.08
N VAL A 707 19.14 19.86 16.26
CA VAL A 707 19.96 19.27 15.20
C VAL A 707 21.28 18.82 15.81
N GLY A 708 21.47 17.51 15.96
CA GLY A 708 22.63 16.94 16.66
C GLY A 708 22.69 15.43 16.59
N ASP A 709 23.80 14.85 17.02
CA ASP A 709 23.92 13.40 17.09
C ASP A 709 23.20 12.85 18.34
N LEU A 710 22.25 11.94 18.13
CA LEU A 710 21.44 11.38 19.21
C LEU A 710 22.27 10.56 20.20
N PHE A 711 23.42 10.00 19.77
CA PHE A 711 24.30 9.22 20.62
C PHE A 711 25.04 10.07 21.68
N GLU A 712 25.09 11.39 21.49
CA GLU A 712 25.71 12.38 22.40
C GLU A 712 24.63 13.19 23.12
N ALA A 713 23.64 13.71 22.38
CA ALA A 713 22.62 14.60 22.91
C ALA A 713 21.59 13.92 23.83
N VAL A 714 21.25 12.64 23.60
CA VAL A 714 20.28 11.92 24.46
C VAL A 714 20.87 11.61 25.84
N PRO A 715 22.11 11.10 25.98
CA PRO A 715 22.76 10.97 27.29
C PRO A 715 22.90 12.29 28.03
N GLU A 716 23.41 13.35 27.37
CA GLU A 716 23.59 14.67 28.00
C GLU A 716 22.27 15.26 28.52
N LEU A 717 21.19 15.13 27.73
CA LEU A 717 19.84 15.52 28.17
C LEU A 717 19.37 14.67 29.36
N THR A 718 19.62 13.37 29.35
CA THR A 718 19.23 12.46 30.44
C THR A 718 19.96 12.78 31.74
N GLU A 719 21.23 13.18 31.68
CA GLU A 719 22.00 13.63 32.85
C GLU A 719 21.49 14.96 33.39
N LYS A 720 21.23 15.95 32.52
CA LYS A 720 20.67 17.25 32.90
C LYS A 720 19.25 17.19 33.47
N LEU A 721 18.48 16.15 33.14
CA LEU A 721 17.13 15.90 33.69
C LEU A 721 17.15 15.18 35.04
N LYS A 722 18.31 14.70 35.51
CA LYS A 722 18.50 14.09 36.85
C LYS A 722 19.01 15.08 37.90
N GLN A 723 19.39 16.29 37.46
CA GLN A 723 19.79 17.42 38.30
C GLN A 723 18.55 18.27 38.63
#